data_AF-A0A1K1R2G3-F1
#
_entry.id   AF-A0A1K1R2G3-F1
#
_cell.length_a   1.000
_cell.length_b   1.000
_cell.length_c   1.000
_cell.angle_alpha   90.00
_cell.angle_beta   90.00
_cell.angle_gamma   90.00
#
_symmetry.space_group_name_H-M   'P 1'
#
loop_
_entity.id
_entity.type
_entity.pdbx_description
1 polymer ?
#
loop_
_entity_poly.entity_id
_entity_poly.type
_entity_poly.pdbx_seq_one_letter_code
_entity_poly.pdbx_strand_id
1 'polypeptide(L)'
;MQTYKLTTVLLFLALFSSCQNKEIEVLADQDFNKNWLFIKDSVPNAESVSTDDSQWKKVNVPHDWAIEGPFSDKNNARNGGLPIDGIAWYRKHFTVEAKNKNKQISIEFDGVMDNSKVYINGNFVGDRHYGYSGFEYDLTPFIKFGENNVIAVQLAPEILSERWYPGAGIYRKVRLKLNEPIHIPQWGTYITTPKVSDNKAIINIETKIKNTLNTTENIVIETTILDINNTTVAVSSNKIELGKTSEQKQRQEITVPNPTLWDIGKPNLYTAVSRVKINNTVVDEYTTEFGIRTIEFKKEGFYLNGKAVELNGVCMHHDLGPLGAAVNYRATERQMQIMQQMGANALRTSHNPPSTEMLQVCDRLGIVVIDEAFDEWKEAKVPNGYHKYFDKWAEKDLRDMIKRDRNHPSVIMWSIGNEILEQGKKDGWKIAKMLNDICHNEDNSRPTTAGFNYYPASFTNKLAYQIDVVGVNYKPAYYAEIREQNPYMIFYGSETSSQTSTRGYYELPLDKNVTKETNQVSSYDVTVGPPWAYSPDVEFDAQEKNPHSLGEFIWTGFDYLGEPTPYGGRDNSTNGYWNDDWPSHASYFAPVDLCGFPKDRFYLYQSQWTTEPMVHVLPHWNWESKEGQTIPVYSYTNCEEVELFVNGKSYGKKIKGKDLTPVFTEYNGFTKGAYNSKYRLSWNVPYQPGTLKVVGYINGKEVTSKEIKTAGKPAAIKLIADRNTINATGEDLSFITVRVEDKDGNLCPKADHLINFKVSGNGSLEAVGNGNSASLESFQANHIKSFFGKSLAIIRSTENSGEITLTATADNLTSTTITIKTK
;
A
#
# COMPACT_ATOMS: atom_id res chain seq x y z
N MET A 1 79.93 -1.34 -60.77
CA MET A 1 80.82 -0.28 -60.27
C MET A 1 80.35 0.04 -58.85
N GLN A 2 81.25 -0.07 -57.88
CA GLN A 2 81.10 0.30 -56.45
C GLN A 2 80.15 -0.51 -55.55
N THR A 3 80.47 -0.43 -54.25
CA THR A 3 80.50 -1.52 -53.27
C THR A 3 80.32 -0.92 -51.86
N TYR A 4 79.77 -1.70 -50.91
CA TYR A 4 79.80 -1.55 -49.42
C TYR A 4 78.94 -0.40 -48.80
N LYS A 5 78.31 -0.46 -47.60
CA LYS A 5 78.54 -1.23 -46.35
C LYS A 5 77.36 -1.08 -45.33
N LEU A 6 77.15 -2.15 -44.55
CA LEU A 6 76.71 -2.33 -43.13
C LEU A 6 75.78 -1.33 -42.37
N THR A 7 74.67 -1.90 -41.89
CA THR A 7 74.14 -1.99 -40.50
C THR A 7 74.60 -1.00 -39.41
N THR A 8 73.62 -0.35 -38.73
CA THR A 8 73.36 -0.33 -37.26
C THR A 8 72.46 0.86 -36.90
N VAL A 9 71.17 0.66 -36.56
CA VAL A 9 70.46 1.37 -35.46
C VAL A 9 69.34 0.46 -34.94
N LEU A 10 69.58 -0.10 -33.75
CA LEU A 10 68.63 -0.73 -32.86
C LEU A 10 68.33 0.29 -31.72
N LEU A 11 67.15 0.20 -31.12
CA LEU A 11 66.61 1.01 -30.00
C LEU A 11 66.12 2.43 -30.33
N PHE A 12 64.83 2.58 -30.61
CA PHE A 12 63.96 3.63 -30.03
C PHE A 12 62.51 3.36 -30.47
N LEU A 13 61.78 2.50 -29.74
CA LEU A 13 60.32 2.40 -29.79
C LEU A 13 59.84 1.50 -28.63
N ALA A 14 60.10 1.97 -27.41
CA ALA A 14 59.37 1.58 -26.22
C ALA A 14 58.63 2.83 -25.73
N LEU A 15 57.40 2.64 -25.23
CA LEU A 15 56.49 3.63 -24.62
C LEU A 15 55.46 4.28 -25.56
N PHE A 16 54.64 3.46 -26.22
CA PHE A 16 53.20 3.75 -26.29
C PHE A 16 52.47 2.73 -25.41
N SER A 17 52.67 2.83 -24.10
CA SER A 17 51.68 2.28 -23.17
C SER A 17 50.44 3.13 -23.35
N SER A 18 49.43 2.59 -24.02
CA SER A 18 48.10 3.18 -24.01
C SER A 18 47.68 3.36 -22.56
N CYS A 19 47.52 4.61 -22.11
CA CYS A 19 46.64 4.90 -21.00
C CYS A 19 45.22 4.55 -21.45
N GLN A 20 44.88 3.26 -21.44
CA GLN A 20 43.49 2.86 -21.30
C GLN A 20 43.09 3.37 -19.91
N ASN A 21 42.33 4.47 -19.87
CA ASN A 21 41.61 4.82 -18.67
C ASN A 21 40.79 3.59 -18.31
N LYS A 22 41.17 2.94 -17.20
CA LYS A 22 40.48 1.78 -16.67
C LYS A 22 39.13 2.32 -16.20
N GLU A 23 38.10 2.20 -17.03
CA GLU A 23 36.73 2.54 -16.64
C GLU A 23 36.38 1.64 -15.46
N ILE A 24 36.00 2.27 -14.34
CA ILE A 24 35.45 1.55 -13.20
C ILE A 24 34.01 1.26 -13.56
N GLU A 25 33.67 -0.02 -13.62
CA GLU A 25 32.28 -0.46 -13.78
C GLU A 25 31.55 -0.19 -12.47
N VAL A 26 30.71 0.86 -12.46
CA VAL A 26 29.76 1.10 -11.38
C VAL A 26 28.69 0.03 -11.47
N LEU A 27 28.61 -0.81 -10.44
CA LEU A 27 27.64 -1.90 -10.39
C LEU A 27 26.35 -1.37 -9.78
N ALA A 28 25.24 -1.52 -10.50
CA ALA A 28 23.92 -1.31 -9.92
C ALA A 28 23.67 -2.33 -8.78
N ASP A 29 22.81 -1.95 -7.84
CA ASP A 29 22.32 -2.85 -6.80
C ASP A 29 21.78 -4.13 -7.42
N GLN A 30 22.25 -5.27 -6.93
CA GLN A 30 21.92 -6.57 -7.50
C GLN A 30 20.63 -7.08 -6.87
N ASP A 31 19.67 -7.48 -7.71
CA ASP A 31 18.50 -8.22 -7.27
C ASP A 31 18.94 -9.53 -6.59
N PHE A 32 18.59 -9.66 -5.31
CA PHE A 32 18.96 -10.80 -4.48
C PHE A 32 17.76 -11.68 -4.10
N ASN A 33 16.65 -11.56 -4.83
CA ASN A 33 15.36 -12.17 -4.52
C ASN A 33 15.23 -13.65 -4.88
N LYS A 34 15.95 -14.13 -5.88
CA LYS A 34 15.76 -15.50 -6.41
C LYS A 34 16.52 -16.58 -5.63
N ASN A 35 16.01 -17.81 -5.69
CA ASN A 35 16.72 -19.03 -5.28
C ASN A 35 17.11 -19.06 -3.78
N TRP A 36 16.23 -18.59 -2.90
CA TRP A 36 16.36 -18.85 -1.46
C TRP A 36 15.90 -20.26 -1.12
N LEU A 37 16.42 -20.79 -0.03
CA LEU A 37 15.98 -22.01 0.62
C LEU A 37 15.21 -21.63 1.89
N PHE A 38 14.07 -22.26 2.13
CA PHE A 38 13.16 -21.91 3.21
C PHE A 38 12.73 -23.15 3.99
N ILE A 39 12.68 -23.02 5.31
CA ILE A 39 12.01 -23.97 6.19
C ILE A 39 11.32 -23.21 7.33
N LYS A 40 10.09 -23.59 7.66
CA LYS A 40 9.38 -23.14 8.86
C LYS A 40 9.58 -24.19 9.96
N ASP A 41 10.75 -24.17 10.59
CA ASP A 41 11.10 -25.07 11.69
C ASP A 41 12.22 -24.48 12.56
N SER A 42 12.32 -24.96 13.79
CA SER A 42 13.42 -24.65 14.71
C SER A 42 14.59 -25.60 14.42
N VAL A 43 15.39 -25.28 13.41
CA VAL A 43 16.58 -26.05 13.04
C VAL A 43 17.79 -25.60 13.88
N PRO A 44 18.41 -26.48 14.69
CA PRO A 44 19.59 -26.12 15.48
C PRO A 44 20.78 -25.73 14.59
N ASN A 45 21.46 -24.64 14.95
CA ASN A 45 22.64 -24.11 14.24
C ASN A 45 22.39 -23.85 12.74
N ALA A 46 21.17 -23.49 12.34
CA ALA A 46 20.83 -23.27 10.95
C ALA A 46 21.57 -22.08 10.31
N GLU A 47 22.23 -21.24 11.10
CA GLU A 47 23.18 -20.23 10.63
C GLU A 47 24.51 -20.80 10.13
N SER A 48 24.86 -22.03 10.52
CA SER A 48 26.14 -22.66 10.17
C SER A 48 26.27 -22.94 8.67
N VAL A 49 27.48 -22.78 8.14
CA VAL A 49 27.82 -23.15 6.76
C VAL A 49 27.66 -24.65 6.52
N SER A 50 27.78 -25.48 7.57
CA SER A 50 27.72 -26.95 7.48
C SER A 50 26.30 -27.52 7.53
N THR A 51 25.28 -26.69 7.73
CA THR A 51 23.88 -27.15 7.82
C THR A 51 23.44 -27.72 6.48
N ASP A 52 22.91 -28.95 6.49
CA ASP A 52 22.31 -29.57 5.31
C ASP A 52 20.92 -28.97 5.06
N ASP A 53 20.83 -28.18 4.00
CA ASP A 53 19.62 -27.52 3.52
C ASP A 53 19.14 -28.09 2.18
N SER A 54 19.66 -29.27 1.78
CA SER A 54 19.33 -29.90 0.49
C SER A 54 17.84 -30.25 0.35
N GLN A 55 17.13 -30.42 1.46
CA GLN A 55 15.69 -30.71 1.52
C GLN A 55 14.82 -29.48 1.78
N TRP A 56 15.40 -28.29 1.90
CA TRP A 56 14.64 -27.07 2.18
C TRP A 56 13.88 -26.62 0.92
N LYS A 57 12.72 -25.99 1.13
CA LYS A 57 11.86 -25.53 0.03
C LYS A 57 12.57 -24.39 -0.71
N LYS A 58 12.71 -24.52 -2.02
CA LYS A 58 13.21 -23.42 -2.84
C LYS A 58 12.11 -22.37 -3.03
N VAL A 59 12.40 -21.12 -2.69
CA VAL A 59 11.47 -19.97 -2.82
C VAL A 59 12.18 -18.77 -3.46
N ASN A 60 11.41 -17.87 -4.02
CA ASN A 60 11.85 -16.51 -4.32
C ASN A 60 11.22 -15.59 -3.29
N VAL A 61 11.95 -14.58 -2.83
CA VAL A 61 11.38 -13.49 -2.03
C VAL A 61 11.04 -12.33 -2.98
N PRO A 62 10.09 -11.43 -2.68
CA PRO A 62 9.17 -11.39 -1.55
C PRO A 62 8.39 -12.69 -1.31
N HIS A 63 8.38 -13.19 -0.09
CA HIS A 63 7.71 -14.43 0.31
C HIS A 63 6.99 -14.25 1.65
N ASP A 64 5.73 -14.63 1.67
CA ASP A 64 4.88 -14.69 2.86
C ASP A 64 4.45 -16.16 3.04
N TRP A 65 4.97 -16.84 4.05
CA TRP A 65 4.60 -18.25 4.26
C TRP A 65 3.20 -18.37 4.87
N ALA A 66 2.70 -17.34 5.54
CA ALA A 66 1.45 -17.45 6.29
C ALA A 66 0.25 -17.56 5.34
N ILE A 67 0.31 -16.89 4.19
CA ILE A 67 -0.77 -16.90 3.19
C ILE A 67 -0.97 -18.29 2.54
N GLU A 68 0.03 -19.17 2.61
CA GLU A 68 -0.08 -20.56 2.16
C GLU A 68 -1.10 -21.35 2.99
N GLY A 69 -1.41 -20.87 4.20
CA GLY A 69 -2.43 -21.41 5.09
C GLY A 69 -2.01 -22.71 5.78
N PRO A 70 -2.98 -23.56 6.16
CA PRO A 70 -4.42 -23.37 6.01
C PRO A 70 -4.98 -22.32 6.98
N PHE A 71 -6.17 -21.79 6.68
CA PHE A 71 -6.98 -21.09 7.66
C PHE A 71 -7.42 -22.06 8.78
N SER A 72 -7.37 -21.61 10.03
CA SER A 72 -7.82 -22.41 11.18
C SER A 72 -8.25 -21.54 12.35
N ASP A 73 -9.29 -22.01 13.04
CA ASP A 73 -9.76 -21.52 14.34
C ASP A 73 -8.74 -21.65 15.49
N LYS A 74 -7.62 -22.35 15.27
CA LYS A 74 -6.48 -22.37 16.19
C LYS A 74 -5.61 -21.12 16.07
N ASN A 75 -5.64 -20.47 14.92
CA ASN A 75 -4.97 -19.20 14.68
C ASN A 75 -5.93 -18.06 14.99
N ASN A 76 -5.41 -16.90 15.37
CA ASN A 76 -6.26 -15.78 15.70
C ASN A 76 -6.93 -15.19 14.46
N ALA A 77 -8.27 -15.16 14.42
CA ALA A 77 -9.04 -14.54 13.33
C ALA A 77 -8.71 -13.05 13.16
N ARG A 78 -8.24 -12.39 14.23
CA ARG A 78 -7.74 -11.02 14.19
C ARG A 78 -6.55 -10.83 13.25
N ASN A 79 -5.72 -11.86 13.09
CA ASN A 79 -4.56 -11.89 12.18
C ASN A 79 -4.84 -12.76 10.95
N GLY A 80 -6.08 -12.75 10.44
CA GLY A 80 -6.44 -13.50 9.24
C GLY A 80 -6.77 -14.97 9.45
N GLY A 81 -6.70 -15.50 10.68
CA GLY A 81 -6.89 -16.95 10.92
C GLY A 81 -5.77 -17.82 10.31
N LEU A 82 -4.62 -17.22 10.02
CA LEU A 82 -3.47 -17.85 9.35
C LEU A 82 -2.30 -18.06 10.33
N PRO A 83 -1.39 -19.02 10.05
CA PRO A 83 -0.28 -19.38 10.94
C PRO A 83 0.89 -18.39 10.82
N ILE A 84 0.71 -17.19 11.37
CA ILE A 84 1.65 -16.05 11.27
C ILE A 84 2.88 -16.18 12.17
N ASP A 85 2.87 -17.07 13.15
CA ASP A 85 3.92 -17.21 14.15
C ASP A 85 4.86 -18.40 13.88
N GLY A 86 5.93 -18.47 14.68
CA GLY A 86 6.88 -19.58 14.73
C GLY A 86 8.25 -19.23 14.17
N ILE A 87 9.24 -20.07 14.49
CA ILE A 87 10.60 -19.90 13.96
C ILE A 87 10.65 -20.37 12.51
N ALA A 88 11.27 -19.57 11.66
CA ALA A 88 11.56 -19.93 10.29
C ALA A 88 12.97 -19.47 9.89
N TRP A 89 13.51 -20.14 8.88
CA TRP A 89 14.82 -19.84 8.34
C TRP A 89 14.77 -19.70 6.83
N TYR A 90 15.47 -18.67 6.34
CA TYR A 90 15.83 -18.51 4.94
C TYR A 90 17.33 -18.65 4.81
N ARG A 91 17.79 -19.39 3.81
CA ARG A 91 19.20 -19.56 3.48
C ARG A 91 19.46 -19.30 2.01
N LYS A 92 20.62 -18.76 1.68
CA LYS A 92 21.05 -18.60 0.30
C LYS A 92 22.55 -18.79 0.16
N HIS A 93 22.91 -19.62 -0.80
CA HIS A 93 24.28 -19.85 -1.24
C HIS A 93 24.59 -18.91 -2.40
N PHE A 94 25.71 -18.20 -2.33
CA PHE A 94 26.12 -17.26 -3.37
C PHE A 94 27.63 -17.05 -3.37
N THR A 95 28.15 -16.57 -4.50
CA THR A 95 29.58 -16.27 -4.66
C THR A 95 29.74 -14.79 -4.95
N VAL A 96 30.68 -14.13 -4.28
CA VAL A 96 31.16 -12.80 -4.66
C VAL A 96 32.52 -13.00 -5.35
N GLU A 97 32.66 -12.53 -6.58
CA GLU A 97 33.89 -12.76 -7.37
C GLU A 97 35.15 -12.21 -6.69
N ALA A 98 36.27 -12.91 -6.83
CA ALA A 98 37.56 -12.52 -6.25
C ALA A 98 38.03 -11.11 -6.67
N LYS A 99 37.62 -10.64 -7.86
CA LYS A 99 37.93 -9.29 -8.37
C LYS A 99 37.33 -8.17 -7.51
N ASN A 100 36.30 -8.47 -6.71
CA ASN A 100 35.58 -7.50 -5.89
C ASN A 100 36.12 -7.40 -4.45
N LYS A 101 37.28 -7.99 -4.12
CA LYS A 101 37.85 -8.03 -2.76
C LYS A 101 38.07 -6.65 -2.11
N ASN A 102 38.17 -5.59 -2.90
CA ASN A 102 38.36 -4.22 -2.42
C ASN A 102 37.05 -3.41 -2.34
N LYS A 103 35.90 -3.99 -2.74
CA LYS A 103 34.59 -3.35 -2.65
C LYS A 103 33.98 -3.54 -1.25
N GLN A 104 33.03 -2.68 -0.92
CA GLN A 104 32.14 -2.81 0.24
C GLN A 104 30.92 -3.64 -0.17
N ILE A 105 30.68 -4.72 0.55
CA ILE A 105 29.58 -5.64 0.30
C ILE A 105 28.53 -5.45 1.38
N SER A 106 27.31 -5.06 1.02
CA SER A 106 26.20 -5.00 1.97
C SER A 106 24.96 -5.70 1.43
N ILE A 107 24.07 -6.08 2.35
CA ILE A 107 22.75 -6.59 2.02
C ILE A 107 21.68 -5.67 2.59
N GLU A 108 20.72 -5.32 1.75
CA GLU A 108 19.57 -4.50 2.10
C GLU A 108 18.30 -5.35 2.07
N PHE A 109 17.50 -5.24 3.13
CA PHE A 109 16.16 -5.80 3.22
C PHE A 109 15.17 -4.63 3.31
N ASP A 110 14.16 -4.61 2.45
CA ASP A 110 13.10 -3.60 2.47
C ASP A 110 12.09 -3.85 3.63
N GLY A 111 12.07 -5.06 4.18
CA GLY A 111 11.24 -5.47 5.32
C GLY A 111 11.21 -6.99 5.51
N VAL A 112 11.22 -7.43 6.77
CA VAL A 112 11.24 -8.85 7.18
C VAL A 112 10.29 -8.99 8.37
N MET A 113 9.21 -9.77 8.22
CA MET A 113 8.12 -9.87 9.19
C MET A 113 8.20 -11.18 10.00
N ASP A 114 8.57 -11.17 11.28
CA ASP A 114 9.29 -10.12 12.02
C ASP A 114 10.40 -10.75 12.89
N ASN A 115 10.97 -9.98 13.83
CA ASN A 115 11.96 -10.48 14.80
C ASN A 115 13.16 -11.16 14.14
N SER A 116 13.71 -10.49 13.13
CA SER A 116 14.73 -11.04 12.26
C SER A 116 16.14 -11.01 12.87
N LYS A 117 16.94 -12.03 12.56
CA LYS A 117 18.39 -12.09 12.81
C LYS A 117 19.10 -12.55 11.56
N VAL A 118 20.18 -11.87 11.19
CA VAL A 118 20.93 -12.14 9.96
C VAL A 118 22.34 -12.64 10.28
N TYR A 119 22.74 -13.68 9.56
CA TYR A 119 24.04 -14.33 9.68
C TYR A 119 24.70 -14.50 8.32
N ILE A 120 26.03 -14.39 8.27
CA ILE A 120 26.84 -14.65 7.08
C ILE A 120 28.00 -15.57 7.46
N ASN A 121 28.09 -16.71 6.78
CA ASN A 121 29.09 -17.74 7.04
C ASN A 121 29.16 -18.16 8.53
N GLY A 122 28.00 -18.23 9.20
CA GLY A 122 27.88 -18.55 10.64
C GLY A 122 28.11 -17.36 11.59
N ASN A 123 28.49 -16.18 11.10
CA ASN A 123 28.72 -15.00 11.93
C ASN A 123 27.45 -14.15 12.00
N PHE A 124 27.05 -13.74 13.20
CA PHE A 124 25.94 -12.82 13.41
C PHE A 124 26.30 -11.40 12.91
N VAL A 125 25.40 -10.78 12.15
CA VAL A 125 25.60 -9.45 11.56
C VAL A 125 24.68 -8.39 12.20
N GLY A 126 23.44 -8.77 12.53
CA GLY A 126 22.50 -7.84 13.15
C GLY A 126 21.09 -8.41 13.32
N ASP A 127 20.28 -7.69 14.08
CA ASP A 127 18.88 -7.97 14.38
C ASP A 127 17.97 -6.77 14.01
N ARG A 128 16.77 -7.05 13.49
CA ARG A 128 15.72 -6.04 13.32
C ARG A 128 14.38 -6.62 13.74
N HIS A 129 13.77 -6.01 14.76
CA HIS A 129 12.51 -6.48 15.34
C HIS A 129 11.29 -5.98 14.59
N TYR A 130 11.26 -4.69 14.25
CA TYR A 130 10.10 -4.09 13.60
C TYR A 130 10.00 -4.53 12.14
N GLY A 131 8.94 -5.28 11.80
CA GLY A 131 8.83 -5.93 10.50
C GLY A 131 8.58 -4.99 9.31
N TYR A 132 8.20 -3.75 9.58
CA TYR A 132 7.86 -2.78 8.53
C TYR A 132 9.00 -1.85 8.14
N SER A 133 10.10 -1.85 8.90
CA SER A 133 11.28 -1.04 8.60
C SER A 133 12.30 -1.78 7.74
N GLY A 134 12.87 -1.07 6.78
CA GLY A 134 14.03 -1.53 6.02
C GLY A 134 15.33 -1.43 6.82
N PHE A 135 16.33 -2.21 6.44
CA PHE A 135 17.66 -2.18 7.05
C PHE A 135 18.75 -2.67 6.09
N GLU A 136 19.97 -2.18 6.29
CA GLU A 136 21.16 -2.62 5.57
C GLU A 136 22.24 -3.08 6.55
N TYR A 137 22.92 -4.18 6.21
CA TYR A 137 24.05 -4.71 6.97
C TYR A 137 25.30 -4.83 6.11
N ASP A 138 26.43 -4.39 6.66
CA ASP A 138 27.75 -4.58 6.06
C ASP A 138 28.20 -6.04 6.22
N LEU A 139 28.38 -6.71 5.08
CA LEU A 139 28.85 -8.09 5.00
C LEU A 139 30.36 -8.17 4.76
N THR A 140 31.01 -7.07 4.39
CA THR A 140 32.41 -7.02 3.93
C THR A 140 33.38 -7.81 4.82
N PRO A 141 33.33 -7.69 6.16
CA PRO A 141 34.28 -8.40 7.04
C PRO A 141 34.18 -9.93 6.98
N PHE A 142 33.08 -10.46 6.47
CA PHE A 142 32.73 -11.89 6.56
C PHE A 142 32.69 -12.60 5.20
N ILE A 143 32.76 -11.86 4.09
CA ILE A 143 32.71 -12.43 2.74
C ILE A 143 33.99 -13.20 2.43
N LYS A 144 33.82 -14.42 1.92
CA LYS A 144 34.86 -15.24 1.31
C LYS A 144 34.85 -15.02 -0.20
N PHE A 145 35.69 -14.11 -0.67
CA PHE A 145 35.75 -13.74 -2.08
C PHE A 145 36.28 -14.87 -2.96
N GLY A 146 35.58 -15.18 -4.05
CA GLY A 146 35.88 -16.30 -4.96
C GLY A 146 35.39 -17.66 -4.47
N GLU A 147 34.76 -17.72 -3.30
CA GLU A 147 34.27 -18.94 -2.67
C GLU A 147 32.74 -18.87 -2.44
N ASN A 148 32.15 -20.01 -2.09
CA ASN A 148 30.75 -20.07 -1.69
C ASN A 148 30.55 -19.40 -0.32
N ASN A 149 29.57 -18.51 -0.25
CA ASN A 149 29.11 -17.84 0.96
C ASN A 149 27.70 -18.30 1.29
N VAL A 150 27.37 -18.33 2.58
CA VAL A 150 26.04 -18.71 3.07
C VAL A 150 25.50 -17.58 3.90
N ILE A 151 24.42 -16.96 3.43
CA ILE A 151 23.61 -16.08 4.28
C ILE A 151 22.44 -16.87 4.86
N ALA A 152 22.16 -16.66 6.14
CA ALA A 152 21.03 -17.24 6.85
C ALA A 152 20.24 -16.12 7.56
N VAL A 153 18.92 -16.15 7.45
CA VAL A 153 18.01 -15.21 8.10
C VAL A 153 17.03 -16.01 8.94
N GLN A 154 17.08 -15.84 10.25
CA GLN A 154 16.08 -16.35 11.18
C GLN A 154 14.97 -15.32 11.33
N LEU A 155 13.72 -15.78 11.33
CA LEU A 155 12.56 -15.01 11.76
C LEU A 155 11.90 -15.74 12.92
N ALA A 156 11.29 -14.98 13.82
CA ALA A 156 10.59 -15.55 14.97
C ALA A 156 9.36 -14.72 15.37
N PRO A 157 8.38 -14.53 14.46
CA PRO A 157 7.12 -13.88 14.82
C PRO A 157 6.38 -14.60 15.93
N GLU A 158 5.80 -13.80 16.82
CA GLU A 158 4.98 -14.25 17.94
C GLU A 158 3.49 -14.03 17.60
N ILE A 159 2.61 -14.88 18.11
CA ILE A 159 1.17 -14.58 18.09
C ILE A 159 0.88 -13.30 18.87
N LEU A 160 -0.24 -12.63 18.58
CA LEU A 160 -0.64 -11.40 19.28
C LEU A 160 0.46 -10.31 19.27
N SER A 161 1.24 -10.24 18.20
CA SER A 161 2.20 -9.16 17.94
C SER A 161 1.59 -8.00 17.17
N GLU A 162 0.52 -8.25 16.42
CA GLU A 162 -0.15 -7.27 15.56
C GLU A 162 -1.67 -7.36 15.70
N ARG A 163 -2.39 -6.29 15.36
CA ARG A 163 -3.86 -6.25 15.40
C ARG A 163 -4.54 -6.68 14.10
N TRP A 164 -3.82 -6.67 12.99
CA TRP A 164 -4.28 -7.09 11.66
C TRP A 164 -3.42 -8.25 11.15
N TYR A 165 -3.63 -8.74 9.93
CA TYR A 165 -2.74 -9.73 9.33
C TYR A 165 -1.37 -9.13 8.95
N PRO A 166 -0.25 -9.53 9.59
CA PRO A 166 1.07 -9.03 9.25
C PRO A 166 1.69 -9.72 8.02
N GLY A 167 1.21 -10.92 7.68
CA GLY A 167 2.02 -11.89 6.93
C GLY A 167 3.18 -12.41 7.76
N ALA A 168 4.01 -13.28 7.19
CA ALA A 168 5.22 -13.75 7.86
C ALA A 168 6.28 -14.21 6.85
N GLY A 169 7.49 -13.67 6.96
CA GLY A 169 8.58 -13.95 6.00
C GLY A 169 9.37 -12.73 5.57
N ILE A 170 10.28 -12.96 4.61
CA ILE A 170 10.96 -11.89 3.88
C ILE A 170 9.96 -11.37 2.83
N TYR A 171 8.97 -10.62 3.28
CA TYR A 171 7.79 -10.20 2.49
C TYR A 171 8.06 -8.96 1.61
N ARG A 172 9.26 -8.36 1.70
CA ARG A 172 9.72 -7.31 0.79
C ARG A 172 11.06 -7.68 0.14
N LYS A 173 11.47 -6.87 -0.83
CA LYS A 173 12.63 -7.14 -1.69
C LYS A 173 13.96 -7.11 -0.91
N VAL A 174 14.94 -7.82 -1.47
CA VAL A 174 16.30 -7.92 -0.97
C VAL A 174 17.29 -7.56 -2.06
N ARG A 175 18.29 -6.75 -1.73
CA ARG A 175 19.36 -6.33 -2.66
C ARG A 175 20.73 -6.63 -2.09
N LEU A 176 21.65 -7.06 -2.94
CA LEU A 176 23.08 -7.17 -2.62
C LEU A 176 23.82 -5.99 -3.27
N LYS A 177 24.54 -5.20 -2.48
CA LYS A 177 25.23 -3.99 -2.96
C LYS A 177 26.74 -4.21 -2.98
N LEU A 178 27.37 -3.80 -4.07
CA LEU A 178 28.81 -3.96 -4.33
C LEU A 178 29.42 -2.58 -4.60
N ASN A 179 29.62 -1.81 -3.54
CA ASN A 179 30.03 -0.42 -3.62
C ASN A 179 31.55 -0.27 -3.67
N GLU A 180 32.06 0.74 -4.38
CA GLU A 180 33.46 1.15 -4.20
C GLU A 180 33.70 1.69 -2.77
N PRO A 181 34.94 1.72 -2.26
CA PRO A 181 35.25 2.28 -0.94
C PRO A 181 34.77 3.73 -0.73
N ILE A 182 34.66 4.49 -1.82
CA ILE A 182 34.03 5.81 -1.83
C ILE A 182 32.71 5.70 -2.57
N HIS A 183 31.60 5.88 -1.85
CA HIS A 183 30.25 5.71 -2.37
C HIS A 183 29.23 6.53 -1.58
N ILE A 184 28.03 6.66 -2.13
CA ILE A 184 26.83 7.22 -1.49
C ILE A 184 26.16 6.07 -0.72
N PRO A 185 26.06 6.13 0.62
CA PRO A 185 25.48 5.06 1.41
C PRO A 185 23.95 5.01 1.28
N GLN A 186 23.33 3.98 1.87
CA GLN A 186 21.88 3.84 1.94
C GLN A 186 21.17 5.15 2.34
N TRP A 187 20.14 5.52 1.57
CA TRP A 187 19.35 6.76 1.74
C TRP A 187 20.21 8.03 1.80
N GLY A 188 21.34 8.01 1.07
CA GLY A 188 22.36 9.04 1.11
C GLY A 188 21.96 10.38 0.49
N THR A 189 20.83 10.47 -0.22
CA THR A 189 20.34 11.71 -0.82
C THR A 189 19.13 12.28 -0.06
N TYR A 190 19.08 13.60 0.03
CA TYR A 190 17.92 14.35 0.51
C TYR A 190 17.65 15.53 -0.42
N ILE A 191 16.52 15.47 -1.12
CA ILE A 191 16.13 16.43 -2.14
C ILE A 191 14.93 17.24 -1.66
N THR A 192 15.07 18.57 -1.69
CA THR A 192 13.99 19.52 -1.35
C THR A 192 13.85 20.60 -2.41
N THR A 193 12.66 21.20 -2.51
CA THR A 193 12.36 22.27 -3.47
C THR A 193 11.94 23.56 -2.76
N PRO A 194 12.87 24.24 -2.06
CA PRO A 194 12.53 25.36 -1.16
C PRO A 194 11.95 26.59 -1.84
N LYS A 195 12.14 26.74 -3.17
CA LYS A 195 11.58 27.84 -3.95
C LYS A 195 11.07 27.28 -5.27
N VAL A 196 9.77 27.43 -5.52
CA VAL A 196 9.11 26.96 -6.74
C VAL A 196 8.26 28.10 -7.29
N SER A 197 8.36 28.32 -8.59
CA SER A 197 7.56 29.27 -9.37
C SER A 197 7.44 28.75 -10.79
N ASP A 198 6.51 29.31 -11.58
CA ASP A 198 6.29 28.89 -12.97
C ASP A 198 7.54 28.98 -13.85
N ASN A 199 8.43 29.94 -13.58
CA ASN A 199 9.63 30.19 -14.40
C ASN A 199 10.87 29.42 -13.93
N LYS A 200 10.93 29.02 -12.65
CA LYS A 200 12.08 28.30 -12.07
C LYS A 200 11.74 27.61 -10.76
N ALA A 201 12.41 26.49 -10.51
CA ALA A 201 12.53 25.86 -9.21
C ALA A 201 13.99 25.81 -8.75
N ILE A 202 14.22 26.03 -7.46
CA ILE A 202 15.50 25.77 -6.79
C ILE A 202 15.39 24.40 -6.14
N ILE A 203 16.30 23.51 -6.52
CA ILE A 203 16.41 22.14 -6.01
C ILE A 203 17.64 22.09 -5.10
N ASN A 204 17.42 21.78 -3.83
CA ASN A 204 18.48 21.55 -2.86
C ASN A 204 18.71 20.05 -2.74
N ILE A 205 19.92 19.60 -3.03
CA ILE A 205 20.33 18.20 -2.93
C ILE A 205 21.44 18.11 -1.90
N GLU A 206 21.18 17.43 -0.77
CA GLU A 206 22.21 17.00 0.16
C GLU A 206 22.57 15.54 -0.15
N THR A 207 23.84 15.30 -0.44
CA THR A 207 24.39 13.97 -0.74
C THR A 207 25.40 13.59 0.34
N LYS A 208 25.14 12.48 1.03
CA LYS A 208 26.08 11.85 1.95
C LYS A 208 27.05 10.99 1.15
N ILE A 209 28.34 11.11 1.44
CA ILE A 209 29.40 10.36 0.75
C ILE A 209 30.27 9.74 1.83
N LYS A 210 30.48 8.43 1.75
CA LYS A 210 31.27 7.62 2.66
C LYS A 210 32.63 7.33 2.03
N ASN A 211 33.69 7.42 2.82
CA ASN A 211 35.03 6.97 2.46
C ASN A 211 35.51 5.94 3.49
N THR A 212 35.61 4.68 3.08
CA THR A 212 36.12 3.60 3.93
C THR A 212 37.63 3.42 3.85
N LEU A 213 38.33 4.15 2.98
CA LEU A 213 39.78 4.12 2.86
C LEU A 213 40.44 4.82 4.04
N ASN A 214 41.70 4.42 4.30
CA ASN A 214 42.57 5.07 5.28
C ASN A 214 43.30 6.30 4.71
N THR A 215 42.91 6.75 3.51
CA THR A 215 43.45 7.92 2.81
C THR A 215 42.38 8.98 2.61
N THR A 216 42.80 10.24 2.65
CA THR A 216 41.96 11.37 2.23
C THR A 216 41.99 11.45 0.71
N GLU A 217 40.83 11.61 0.09
CA GLU A 217 40.69 11.64 -1.37
C GLU A 217 40.05 12.95 -1.85
N ASN A 218 40.54 13.46 -2.97
CA ASN A 218 39.90 14.57 -3.68
C ASN A 218 38.91 14.01 -4.68
N ILE A 219 37.63 14.30 -4.48
CA ILE A 219 36.56 13.79 -5.33
C ILE A 219 35.75 14.92 -5.95
N VAL A 220 35.02 14.59 -7.02
CA VAL A 220 33.98 15.44 -7.60
C VAL A 220 32.64 14.76 -7.40
N ILE A 221 31.70 15.44 -6.77
CA ILE A 221 30.28 15.06 -6.80
C ILE A 221 29.60 15.85 -7.92
N GLU A 222 29.03 15.14 -8.89
CA GLU A 222 28.28 15.70 -10.01
C GLU A 222 26.86 15.17 -9.98
N THR A 223 25.86 16.05 -9.98
CA THR A 223 24.46 15.66 -10.03
C THR A 223 23.82 16.18 -11.31
N THR A 224 23.23 15.26 -12.08
CA THR A 224 22.45 15.54 -13.29
C THR A 224 20.96 15.37 -12.99
N ILE A 225 20.14 16.37 -13.29
CA ILE A 225 18.68 16.27 -13.19
C ILE A 225 18.12 15.96 -14.57
N LEU A 226 17.36 14.88 -14.66
CA LEU A 226 16.65 14.41 -15.84
C LEU A 226 15.14 14.64 -15.68
N ASP A 227 14.46 15.03 -16.75
CA ASP A 227 13.00 15.03 -16.82
C ASP A 227 12.43 13.62 -17.08
N ILE A 228 11.10 13.52 -17.17
CA ILE A 228 10.39 12.25 -17.41
C ILE A 228 10.73 11.59 -18.77
N ASN A 229 11.29 12.34 -19.72
CA ASN A 229 11.75 11.84 -21.02
C ASN A 229 13.24 11.48 -21.00
N ASN A 230 13.87 11.43 -19.81
CA ASN A 230 15.31 11.26 -19.60
C ASN A 230 16.17 12.37 -20.25
N THR A 231 15.62 13.57 -20.43
CA THR A 231 16.36 14.74 -20.94
C THR A 231 17.01 15.49 -19.80
N THR A 232 18.30 15.80 -19.92
CA THR A 232 19.01 16.63 -18.94
C THR A 232 18.46 18.05 -18.91
N VAL A 233 17.94 18.46 -17.76
CA VAL A 233 17.41 19.82 -17.53
C VAL A 233 18.33 20.69 -16.68
N ALA A 234 19.21 20.08 -15.86
CA ALA A 234 20.20 20.81 -15.06
C ALA A 234 21.37 19.91 -14.64
N VAL A 235 22.54 20.50 -14.38
CA VAL A 235 23.73 19.81 -13.89
C VAL A 235 24.45 20.69 -12.86
N SER A 236 25.02 20.10 -11.81
CA SER A 236 25.91 20.79 -10.86
C SER A 236 27.07 19.88 -10.46
N SER A 237 28.26 20.45 -10.26
CA SER A 237 29.46 19.71 -9.88
C SER A 237 30.25 20.46 -8.80
N ASN A 238 30.71 19.77 -7.77
CA ASN A 238 31.54 20.33 -6.71
C ASN A 238 32.76 19.43 -6.43
N LYS A 239 33.92 20.06 -6.27
CA LYS A 239 35.13 19.40 -5.76
C LYS A 239 35.10 19.41 -4.24
N ILE A 240 35.33 18.27 -3.61
CA ILE A 240 35.44 18.15 -2.16
C ILE A 240 36.65 17.30 -1.78
N GLU A 241 37.29 17.66 -0.68
CA GLU A 241 38.27 16.82 0.00
C GLU A 241 37.50 15.95 1.00
N LEU A 242 37.55 14.63 0.82
CA LEU A 242 36.84 13.67 1.65
C LEU A 242 37.84 12.96 2.57
N GLY A 243 37.73 13.19 3.88
CA GLY A 243 38.64 12.65 4.88
C GLY A 243 38.69 11.12 4.87
N LYS A 244 39.80 10.54 5.33
CA LYS A 244 39.90 9.09 5.56
C LYS A 244 38.88 8.60 6.58
N THR A 245 38.35 7.39 6.38
CA THR A 245 37.42 6.70 7.30
C THR A 245 36.31 7.65 7.77
N SER A 246 35.69 8.36 6.83
CA SER A 246 34.78 9.47 7.14
C SER A 246 33.48 9.36 6.36
N GLU A 247 32.48 10.11 6.82
CA GLU A 247 31.26 10.38 6.09
C GLU A 247 31.05 11.90 6.07
N GLN A 248 30.84 12.46 4.89
CA GLN A 248 30.63 13.88 4.70
C GLN A 248 29.34 14.13 3.93
N LYS A 249 28.62 15.20 4.30
CA LYS A 249 27.46 15.69 3.56
C LYS A 249 27.90 16.83 2.64
N GLN A 250 27.59 16.73 1.36
CA GLN A 250 27.76 17.82 0.40
C GLN A 250 26.40 18.35 -0.03
N ARG A 251 26.24 19.67 -0.06
CA ARG A 251 25.03 20.34 -0.53
C ARG A 251 25.25 20.96 -1.90
N GLN A 252 24.28 20.76 -2.80
CA GLN A 252 24.22 21.40 -4.11
C GLN A 252 22.88 22.14 -4.22
N GLU A 253 22.93 23.38 -4.70
CA GLU A 253 21.74 24.14 -5.11
C GLU A 253 21.72 24.14 -6.64
N ILE A 254 20.66 23.60 -7.23
CA ILE A 254 20.51 23.43 -8.69
C ILE A 254 19.23 24.13 -9.14
N THR A 255 19.32 24.98 -10.16
CA THR A 255 18.15 25.66 -10.73
C THR A 255 17.59 24.84 -11.90
N VAL A 256 16.31 24.48 -11.83
CA VAL A 256 15.55 23.91 -12.94
C VAL A 256 14.69 25.02 -13.56
N PRO A 257 14.94 25.44 -14.81
CA PRO A 257 14.12 26.43 -15.49
C PRO A 257 12.78 25.83 -15.93
N ASN A 258 11.70 26.62 -15.88
CA ASN A 258 10.35 26.25 -16.31
C ASN A 258 9.92 24.85 -15.82
N PRO A 259 9.92 24.61 -14.49
CA PRO A 259 9.67 23.29 -13.93
C PRO A 259 8.25 22.81 -14.23
N THR A 260 8.11 21.53 -14.58
CA THR A 260 6.80 20.87 -14.62
C THR A 260 6.48 20.34 -13.23
N LEU A 261 5.44 20.85 -12.59
CA LEU A 261 5.14 20.50 -11.20
C LEU A 261 4.54 19.11 -11.08
N TRP A 262 4.89 18.43 -9.98
CA TRP A 262 4.14 17.28 -9.50
C TRP A 262 2.84 17.77 -8.85
N ASP A 263 1.71 17.20 -9.24
CA ASP A 263 0.38 17.55 -8.75
C ASP A 263 -0.54 16.32 -8.75
N ILE A 264 -1.67 16.39 -8.05
CA ILE A 264 -2.69 15.34 -8.08
C ILE A 264 -3.23 15.20 -9.52
N GLY A 265 -3.21 13.98 -10.05
CA GLY A 265 -3.58 13.69 -11.44
C GLY A 265 -2.60 14.23 -12.50
N LYS A 266 -1.52 14.94 -12.11
CA LYS A 266 -0.41 15.36 -12.98
C LYS A 266 0.95 15.05 -12.33
N PRO A 267 1.29 13.76 -12.20
CA PRO A 267 2.44 13.30 -11.41
C PRO A 267 3.77 13.44 -12.16
N ASN A 268 4.24 14.67 -12.40
CA ASN A 268 5.52 14.88 -13.07
C ASN A 268 6.69 14.56 -12.14
N LEU A 269 7.52 13.61 -12.55
CA LEU A 269 8.69 13.16 -11.81
C LEU A 269 9.97 13.52 -12.56
N TYR A 270 11.01 13.78 -11.79
CA TYR A 270 12.39 14.01 -12.22
C TYR A 270 13.29 12.95 -11.62
N THR A 271 14.46 12.77 -12.21
CA THR A 271 15.49 11.86 -11.71
C THR A 271 16.78 12.64 -11.46
N ALA A 272 17.28 12.60 -10.23
CA ALA A 272 18.61 13.09 -9.89
C ALA A 272 19.62 11.94 -9.94
N VAL A 273 20.58 12.00 -10.87
CA VAL A 273 21.69 11.05 -11.00
C VAL A 273 22.94 11.68 -10.39
N SER A 274 23.31 11.23 -9.19
CA SER A 274 24.46 11.71 -8.43
C SER A 274 25.67 10.81 -8.67
N ARG A 275 26.75 11.34 -9.23
CA ARG A 275 27.98 10.62 -9.55
C ARG A 275 29.14 11.10 -8.70
N VAL A 276 29.83 10.17 -8.06
CA VAL A 276 31.12 10.44 -7.40
C VAL A 276 32.24 10.11 -8.37
N LYS A 277 33.17 11.04 -8.58
CA LYS A 277 34.30 10.89 -9.50
C LYS A 277 35.65 11.11 -8.82
N ILE A 278 36.63 10.29 -9.17
CA ILE A 278 38.04 10.43 -8.78
C ILE A 278 38.87 10.48 -10.06
N ASN A 279 39.67 11.53 -10.24
CA ASN A 279 40.48 11.73 -11.46
C ASN A 279 39.65 11.60 -12.77
N ASN A 280 38.43 12.15 -12.77
CA ASN A 280 37.41 12.05 -13.83
C ASN A 280 36.80 10.66 -14.08
N THR A 281 37.20 9.63 -13.35
CA THR A 281 36.55 8.31 -13.40
C THR A 281 35.39 8.27 -12.41
N VAL A 282 34.21 7.85 -12.87
CA VAL A 282 33.05 7.62 -11.98
C VAL A 282 33.35 6.39 -11.13
N VAL A 283 33.30 6.53 -9.80
CA VAL A 283 33.48 5.45 -8.84
C VAL A 283 32.16 5.00 -8.21
N ASP A 284 31.13 5.85 -8.27
CA ASP A 284 29.80 5.54 -7.78
C ASP A 284 28.73 6.37 -8.50
N GLU A 285 27.53 5.80 -8.64
CA GLU A 285 26.35 6.45 -9.21
C GLU A 285 25.11 6.09 -8.38
N TYR A 286 24.41 7.11 -7.90
CA TYR A 286 23.20 6.96 -7.10
C TYR A 286 22.05 7.72 -7.74
N THR A 287 20.93 7.03 -7.94
CA THR A 287 19.74 7.59 -8.60
C THR A 287 18.64 7.85 -7.58
N THR A 288 18.01 9.03 -7.64
CA THR A 288 16.88 9.40 -6.78
C THR A 288 15.77 10.02 -7.63
N GLU A 289 14.60 9.39 -7.63
CA GLU A 289 13.39 9.98 -8.21
C GLU A 289 12.78 10.99 -7.23
N PHE A 290 12.29 12.13 -7.73
CA PHE A 290 11.67 13.17 -6.93
C PHE A 290 10.66 13.97 -7.76
N GLY A 291 9.79 14.74 -7.10
CA GLY A 291 8.85 15.66 -7.74
C GLY A 291 9.05 17.10 -7.26
N ILE A 292 8.74 18.07 -8.13
CA ILE A 292 8.80 19.50 -7.80
C ILE A 292 7.39 19.96 -7.43
N ARG A 293 7.15 20.27 -6.16
CA ARG A 293 5.86 20.76 -5.65
C ARG A 293 6.03 21.60 -4.39
N THR A 294 5.07 22.47 -4.12
CA THR A 294 4.94 23.14 -2.80
C THR A 294 3.76 22.57 -2.04
N ILE A 295 3.95 22.42 -0.73
CA ILE A 295 2.89 22.07 0.21
C ILE A 295 2.79 23.15 1.27
N GLU A 296 1.57 23.45 1.68
CA GLU A 296 1.31 24.41 2.76
C GLU A 296 0.08 23.96 3.56
N PHE A 297 0.20 24.00 4.88
CA PHE A 297 -0.88 23.65 5.80
C PHE A 297 -1.28 24.90 6.57
N LYS A 298 -2.55 25.26 6.49
CA LYS A 298 -3.12 26.39 7.22
C LYS A 298 -4.35 25.93 7.98
N LYS A 299 -4.79 26.74 8.96
CA LYS A 299 -6.06 26.47 9.65
C LYS A 299 -7.25 26.45 8.71
N GLU A 300 -7.15 27.10 7.54
CA GLU A 300 -8.18 27.15 6.50
C GLU A 300 -8.21 25.93 5.57
N GLY A 301 -7.13 25.13 5.51
CA GLY A 301 -7.03 23.99 4.60
C GLY A 301 -5.61 23.59 4.21
N PHE A 302 -5.50 22.53 3.40
CA PHE A 302 -4.26 22.06 2.78
C PHE A 302 -4.14 22.66 1.38
N TYR A 303 -2.92 23.08 1.01
CA TYR A 303 -2.62 23.66 -0.29
C TYR A 303 -1.49 22.91 -0.98
N LEU A 304 -1.73 22.47 -2.21
CA LEU A 304 -0.74 21.88 -3.11
C LEU A 304 -0.54 22.84 -4.29
N ASN A 305 0.71 23.26 -4.53
CA ASN A 305 1.04 24.21 -5.59
C ASN A 305 0.19 25.51 -5.52
N GLY A 306 -0.11 25.97 -4.30
CA GLY A 306 -0.90 27.17 -4.04
C GLY A 306 -2.42 27.01 -4.21
N LYS A 307 -2.94 25.81 -4.51
CA LYS A 307 -4.37 25.53 -4.64
C LYS A 307 -4.88 24.75 -3.43
N ALA A 308 -6.02 25.14 -2.89
CA ALA A 308 -6.68 24.40 -1.83
C ALA A 308 -7.09 23.01 -2.34
N VAL A 309 -6.82 21.99 -1.55
CA VAL A 309 -7.14 20.59 -1.84
C VAL A 309 -7.79 19.98 -0.59
N GLU A 310 -8.97 19.40 -0.78
CA GLU A 310 -9.60 18.53 0.20
C GLU A 310 -9.02 17.12 0.07
N LEU A 311 -8.68 16.52 1.21
CA LEU A 311 -8.13 15.16 1.29
C LEU A 311 -9.28 14.16 1.30
N ASN A 312 -9.56 13.58 0.13
CA ASN A 312 -10.44 12.43 -0.05
C ASN A 312 -9.60 11.18 0.19
N GLY A 313 -9.37 10.86 1.45
CA GLY A 313 -8.38 9.88 1.88
C GLY A 313 -8.95 8.50 2.15
N VAL A 314 -8.08 7.50 2.00
CA VAL A 314 -8.34 6.11 2.42
C VAL A 314 -7.24 5.62 3.35
N CYS A 315 -7.59 4.87 4.39
CA CYS A 315 -6.66 4.03 5.13
C CYS A 315 -6.47 2.70 4.38
N MET A 316 -5.23 2.23 4.27
CA MET A 316 -4.91 0.93 3.65
C MET A 316 -3.91 0.17 4.53
N HIS A 317 -4.23 -1.08 4.84
CA HIS A 317 -3.24 -2.06 5.31
C HIS A 317 -2.33 -2.51 4.16
N HIS A 318 -1.24 -3.22 4.48
CA HIS A 318 -0.20 -3.57 3.50
C HIS A 318 -0.46 -4.84 2.70
N ASP A 319 -1.42 -5.68 3.10
CA ASP A 319 -1.69 -6.93 2.38
C ASP A 319 -2.34 -6.69 1.01
N LEU A 320 -2.08 -7.64 0.12
CA LEU A 320 -2.54 -7.65 -1.26
C LEU A 320 -3.61 -8.73 -1.48
N GLY A 321 -4.43 -8.96 -0.44
CA GLY A 321 -5.54 -9.91 -0.44
C GLY A 321 -5.06 -11.35 -0.66
N PRO A 322 -5.49 -12.04 -1.74
CA PRO A 322 -5.05 -13.41 -2.03
C PRO A 322 -3.54 -13.63 -2.14
N LEU A 323 -2.76 -12.56 -2.37
CA LEU A 323 -1.30 -12.62 -2.45
C LEU A 323 -0.61 -12.52 -1.07
N GLY A 324 -1.36 -12.21 -0.02
CA GLY A 324 -0.82 -11.98 1.32
C GLY A 324 0.02 -10.71 1.39
N ALA A 325 1.07 -10.72 2.20
CA ALA A 325 1.94 -9.56 2.40
C ALA A 325 3.05 -9.43 1.35
N ALA A 326 3.36 -10.49 0.58
CA ALA A 326 4.48 -10.48 -0.37
C ALA A 326 4.33 -9.33 -1.39
N VAL A 327 5.21 -8.32 -1.31
CA VAL A 327 5.05 -7.09 -2.09
C VAL A 327 5.05 -7.37 -3.60
N ASN A 328 4.08 -6.78 -4.30
CA ASN A 328 4.00 -6.83 -5.76
C ASN A 328 3.56 -5.46 -6.29
N TYR A 329 4.42 -4.86 -7.12
CA TYR A 329 4.17 -3.52 -7.67
C TYR A 329 2.82 -3.43 -8.40
N ARG A 330 2.48 -4.42 -9.24
CA ARG A 330 1.25 -4.39 -10.03
C ARG A 330 0.00 -4.56 -9.17
N ALA A 331 0.05 -5.40 -8.14
CA ALA A 331 -1.07 -5.54 -7.20
C ALA A 331 -1.33 -4.23 -6.43
N THR A 332 -0.27 -3.60 -5.92
CA THR A 332 -0.33 -2.29 -5.26
C THR A 332 -0.86 -1.20 -6.21
N GLU A 333 -0.33 -1.16 -7.43
CA GLU A 333 -0.80 -0.24 -8.48
C GLU A 333 -2.30 -0.43 -8.76
N ARG A 334 -2.76 -1.67 -8.87
CA ARG A 334 -4.18 -1.97 -9.08
C ARG A 334 -5.06 -1.49 -7.93
N GLN A 335 -4.66 -1.71 -6.67
CA GLN A 335 -5.42 -1.23 -5.51
C GLN A 335 -5.58 0.29 -5.57
N MET A 336 -4.48 1.02 -5.78
CA MET A 336 -4.52 2.49 -5.82
C MET A 336 -5.22 3.05 -7.06
N GLN A 337 -5.16 2.37 -8.21
CA GLN A 337 -5.97 2.70 -9.39
C GLN A 337 -7.47 2.59 -9.09
N ILE A 338 -7.89 1.55 -8.35
CA ILE A 338 -9.29 1.39 -7.95
C ILE A 338 -9.68 2.50 -6.95
N MET A 339 -8.80 2.86 -6.02
CA MET A 339 -9.05 3.97 -5.08
C MET A 339 -9.19 5.31 -5.83
N GLN A 340 -8.33 5.57 -6.82
CA GLN A 340 -8.43 6.76 -7.66
C GLN A 340 -9.73 6.77 -8.50
N GLN A 341 -10.20 5.62 -9.00
CA GLN A 341 -11.49 5.50 -9.68
C GLN A 341 -12.68 5.81 -8.75
N MET A 342 -12.53 5.58 -7.44
CA MET A 342 -13.52 5.98 -6.42
C MET A 342 -13.53 7.49 -6.17
N GLY A 343 -12.48 8.21 -6.60
CA GLY A 343 -12.27 9.64 -6.32
C GLY A 343 -11.30 9.92 -5.17
N ALA A 344 -10.62 8.89 -4.63
CA ALA A 344 -9.60 9.10 -3.61
C ALA A 344 -8.38 9.81 -4.20
N ASN A 345 -7.85 10.79 -3.45
CA ASN A 345 -6.65 11.54 -3.81
C ASN A 345 -5.55 11.50 -2.72
N ALA A 346 -5.85 10.88 -1.58
CA ALA A 346 -4.94 10.75 -0.45
C ALA A 346 -4.93 9.32 0.13
N LEU A 347 -3.80 8.93 0.70
CA LEU A 347 -3.56 7.65 1.35
C LEU A 347 -3.01 7.86 2.76
N ARG A 348 -3.51 7.11 3.74
CA ARG A 348 -2.86 6.93 5.05
C ARG A 348 -2.40 5.49 5.19
N THR A 349 -1.12 5.28 5.50
CA THR A 349 -0.49 3.95 5.55
C THR A 349 -0.70 3.28 6.91
N SER A 350 -1.96 2.98 7.21
CA SER A 350 -2.39 2.41 8.50
C SER A 350 -1.78 1.02 8.76
N HIS A 351 -0.97 0.79 9.80
CA HIS A 351 -0.39 1.75 10.75
C HIS A 351 1.11 1.55 10.88
N ASN A 352 1.78 1.55 9.73
CA ASN A 352 3.17 1.19 9.61
C ASN A 352 3.79 1.75 8.32
N PRO A 353 5.13 1.89 8.26
CA PRO A 353 5.80 2.28 7.03
C PRO A 353 5.37 1.38 5.87
N PRO A 354 4.93 1.93 4.72
CA PRO A 354 4.49 1.14 3.59
C PRO A 354 5.70 0.51 2.87
N SER A 355 5.46 -0.31 1.84
CA SER A 355 6.52 -0.70 0.93
C SER A 355 6.98 0.48 0.08
N THR A 356 8.22 0.45 -0.40
CA THR A 356 8.73 1.43 -1.37
C THR A 356 7.87 1.47 -2.62
N GLU A 357 7.36 0.31 -3.06
CA GLU A 357 6.45 0.20 -4.20
C GLU A 357 5.15 1.00 -4.01
N MET A 358 4.58 1.02 -2.81
CA MET A 358 3.37 1.82 -2.53
C MET A 358 3.61 3.31 -2.73
N LEU A 359 4.74 3.83 -2.22
CA LEU A 359 5.08 5.24 -2.38
C LEU A 359 5.41 5.58 -3.84
N GLN A 360 6.11 4.68 -4.55
CA GLN A 360 6.35 4.83 -6.00
C GLN A 360 5.05 4.84 -6.82
N VAL A 361 4.07 4.00 -6.45
CA VAL A 361 2.74 3.99 -7.07
C VAL A 361 2.02 5.32 -6.78
N CYS A 362 2.03 5.79 -5.54
CA CYS A 362 1.39 7.06 -5.18
C CYS A 362 2.04 8.25 -5.88
N ASP A 363 3.37 8.29 -5.97
CA ASP A 363 4.10 9.28 -6.75
C ASP A 363 3.66 9.31 -8.21
N ARG A 364 3.52 8.14 -8.84
CA ARG A 364 3.17 8.00 -10.26
C ARG A 364 1.69 8.14 -10.57
N LEU A 365 0.81 7.97 -9.58
CA LEU A 365 -0.63 8.21 -9.74
C LEU A 365 -1.03 9.62 -9.31
N GLY A 366 -0.15 10.36 -8.63
CA GLY A 366 -0.45 11.68 -8.09
C GLY A 366 -1.40 11.58 -6.90
N ILE A 367 -1.08 10.73 -5.94
CA ILE A 367 -1.83 10.52 -4.69
C ILE A 367 -0.93 10.98 -3.54
N VAL A 368 -1.45 11.85 -2.67
CA VAL A 368 -0.68 12.32 -1.50
C VAL A 368 -0.73 11.31 -0.35
N VAL A 369 0.30 11.25 0.48
CA VAL A 369 0.47 10.19 1.49
C VAL A 369 0.73 10.77 2.88
N ILE A 370 0.02 10.24 3.87
CA ILE A 370 0.37 10.28 5.29
C ILE A 370 1.12 8.98 5.60
N ASP A 371 2.42 9.10 5.83
CA ASP A 371 3.30 7.97 6.11
C ASP A 371 3.41 7.76 7.62
N GLU A 372 2.99 6.61 8.10
CA GLU A 372 2.72 6.35 9.52
C GLU A 372 3.65 5.34 10.15
N ALA A 373 4.25 5.70 11.28
CA ALA A 373 5.32 4.93 11.89
C ALA A 373 4.83 3.79 12.80
N PHE A 374 3.83 4.02 13.66
CA PHE A 374 3.55 3.10 14.78
C PHE A 374 2.06 2.97 15.11
N ASP A 375 1.65 1.76 15.49
CA ASP A 375 0.34 1.51 16.09
C ASP A 375 0.34 1.57 17.62
N GLU A 376 1.49 1.36 18.27
CA GLU A 376 1.64 1.50 19.72
C GLU A 376 2.99 2.13 20.07
N TRP A 377 3.06 2.77 21.24
CA TRP A 377 4.31 3.32 21.77
C TRP A 377 4.83 2.44 22.92
N LYS A 378 4.83 2.91 24.16
CA LYS A 378 5.29 2.13 25.32
C LYS A 378 4.17 1.35 25.98
N GLU A 379 2.95 1.83 25.85
CA GLU A 379 1.77 1.16 26.36
C GLU A 379 1.27 0.13 25.33
N ALA A 380 1.24 -1.14 25.72
CA ALA A 380 0.87 -2.25 24.86
C ALA A 380 -0.62 -2.20 24.46
N LYS A 381 -0.90 -2.27 23.16
CA LYS A 381 -2.23 -2.65 22.64
C LYS A 381 -2.37 -4.17 22.57
N VAL A 382 -1.27 -4.86 22.24
CA VAL A 382 -1.20 -6.32 22.19
C VAL A 382 0.02 -6.86 22.96
N PRO A 383 -0.06 -8.06 23.57
CA PRO A 383 0.99 -8.59 24.46
C PRO A 383 2.39 -8.68 23.85
N ASN A 384 2.48 -8.93 22.54
CA ASN A 384 3.75 -9.10 21.84
C ASN A 384 4.03 -7.99 20.81
N GLY A 385 3.36 -6.85 20.96
CA GLY A 385 3.49 -5.71 20.05
C GLY A 385 4.80 -4.93 20.22
N TYR A 386 4.91 -3.87 19.43
CA TYR A 386 6.11 -3.04 19.32
C TYR A 386 6.56 -2.38 20.64
N HIS A 387 5.69 -2.25 21.65
CA HIS A 387 6.05 -1.70 22.96
C HIS A 387 7.23 -2.40 23.64
N LYS A 388 7.44 -3.70 23.36
CA LYS A 388 8.61 -4.46 23.82
C LYS A 388 9.94 -3.87 23.34
N TYR A 389 9.90 -3.19 22.20
CA TYR A 389 11.08 -2.72 21.46
C TYR A 389 11.20 -1.20 21.43
N PHE A 390 10.11 -0.48 21.71
CA PHE A 390 9.99 0.98 21.58
C PHE A 390 11.19 1.74 22.17
N ASP A 391 11.57 1.44 23.42
CA ASP A 391 12.66 2.16 24.11
C ASP A 391 14.01 2.06 23.41
N LYS A 392 14.29 0.94 22.74
CA LYS A 392 15.56 0.72 22.02
C LYS A 392 15.46 1.14 20.56
N TRP A 393 14.30 0.98 19.93
CA TRP A 393 14.18 0.98 18.48
C TRP A 393 13.37 2.14 17.90
N ALA A 394 12.46 2.78 18.65
CA ALA A 394 11.54 3.77 18.09
C ALA A 394 12.22 4.93 17.38
N GLU A 395 13.31 5.47 17.96
CA GLU A 395 14.08 6.51 17.29
C GLU A 395 14.72 6.01 15.99
N LYS A 396 15.29 4.80 16.00
CA LYS A 396 15.92 4.23 14.81
C LYS A 396 14.90 3.93 13.72
N ASP A 397 13.79 3.28 14.04
CA ASP A 397 12.73 2.95 13.09
C ASP A 397 12.08 4.22 12.49
N LEU A 398 11.79 5.24 13.32
CA LEU A 398 11.22 6.51 12.84
C LEU A 398 12.20 7.26 11.91
N ARG A 399 13.48 7.36 12.30
CA ARG A 399 14.49 8.01 11.46
C ARG A 399 14.75 7.25 10.17
N ASP A 400 14.74 5.92 10.21
CA ASP A 400 14.96 5.06 9.04
C ASP A 400 13.78 5.20 8.05
N MET A 401 12.52 5.22 8.52
CA MET A 401 11.33 5.55 7.70
C MET A 401 11.49 6.90 7.00
N ILE A 402 11.76 7.98 7.76
CA ILE A 402 11.88 9.32 7.18
C ILE A 402 13.04 9.40 6.17
N LYS A 403 14.18 8.78 6.45
CA LYS A 403 15.33 8.78 5.52
C LYS A 403 15.01 8.06 4.21
N ARG A 404 14.33 6.91 4.31
CA ARG A 404 13.86 6.16 3.14
C ARG A 404 12.91 7.01 2.31
N ASP A 405 11.99 7.73 2.98
CA ASP A 405 10.78 8.22 2.30
C ASP A 405 10.78 9.73 1.97
N ARG A 406 11.66 10.53 2.56
CA ARG A 406 11.70 12.00 2.44
C ARG A 406 11.83 12.57 1.02
N ASN A 407 12.23 11.75 0.04
CA ASN A 407 12.36 12.17 -1.36
C ASN A 407 11.08 11.95 -2.17
N HIS A 408 10.12 11.17 -1.66
CA HIS A 408 8.83 10.94 -2.34
C HIS A 408 7.99 12.21 -2.36
N PRO A 409 7.60 12.74 -3.55
CA PRO A 409 6.74 13.91 -3.63
C PRO A 409 5.33 13.66 -3.09
N SER A 410 4.86 12.42 -3.13
CA SER A 410 3.56 12.02 -2.58
C SER A 410 3.45 12.22 -1.07
N VAL A 411 4.51 11.95 -0.31
CA VAL A 411 4.48 12.10 1.15
C VAL A 411 4.30 13.57 1.51
N ILE A 412 3.28 13.86 2.33
CA ILE A 412 2.94 15.21 2.79
C ILE A 412 2.95 15.36 4.31
N MET A 413 2.84 14.27 5.07
CA MET A 413 2.86 14.29 6.54
C MET A 413 3.55 13.04 7.10
N TRP A 414 4.18 13.18 8.27
CA TRP A 414 4.74 12.07 9.05
C TRP A 414 3.84 11.77 10.26
N SER A 415 3.14 10.63 10.25
CA SER A 415 2.29 10.21 11.38
C SER A 415 3.11 9.45 12.41
N ILE A 416 3.20 9.98 13.64
CA ILE A 416 4.02 9.40 14.71
C ILE A 416 3.30 8.30 15.48
N GLY A 417 2.00 8.10 15.27
CA GLY A 417 1.24 7.11 16.02
C GLY A 417 -0.27 7.09 15.72
N ASN A 418 -0.87 5.92 15.85
CA ASN A 418 -2.31 5.70 15.75
C ASN A 418 -2.90 5.24 17.08
N GLU A 419 -3.97 5.89 17.55
CA GLU A 419 -4.78 5.44 18.69
C GLU A 419 -3.96 5.00 19.92
N ILE A 420 -2.83 5.66 20.15
CA ILE A 420 -1.88 5.29 21.18
C ILE A 420 -2.49 5.45 22.58
N LEU A 421 -2.24 4.49 23.48
CA LEU A 421 -2.88 4.48 24.81
C LEU A 421 -2.34 5.61 25.73
N GLU A 422 -1.19 6.19 25.39
CA GLU A 422 -0.62 7.37 26.02
C GLU A 422 -1.53 8.60 25.95
N GLN A 423 -2.52 8.63 25.05
CA GLN A 423 -3.58 9.64 25.05
C GLN A 423 -4.30 9.74 26.41
N GLY A 424 -4.44 8.61 27.11
CA GLY A 424 -5.05 8.54 28.45
C GLY A 424 -4.12 8.90 29.60
N LYS A 425 -2.83 9.14 29.34
CA LYS A 425 -1.81 9.35 30.39
C LYS A 425 -1.44 10.83 30.48
N LYS A 426 -1.34 11.34 31.71
CA LYS A 426 -0.96 12.75 32.00
C LYS A 426 0.36 13.18 31.33
N ASP A 427 1.31 12.26 31.22
CA ASP A 427 2.64 12.52 30.66
C ASP A 427 2.82 11.99 29.22
N GLY A 428 1.75 11.52 28.56
CA GLY A 428 1.81 11.01 27.19
C GLY A 428 2.34 12.03 26.17
N TRP A 429 2.13 13.32 26.42
CA TRP A 429 2.67 14.41 25.60
C TRP A 429 4.20 14.41 25.49
N LYS A 430 4.93 13.86 26.47
CA LYS A 430 6.40 13.80 26.40
C LYS A 430 6.88 12.88 25.26
N ILE A 431 6.18 11.77 25.05
CA ILE A 431 6.50 10.84 23.95
C ILE A 431 6.09 11.46 22.62
N ALA A 432 4.90 12.06 22.54
CA ALA A 432 4.47 12.79 21.35
C ALA A 432 5.49 13.86 20.93
N LYS A 433 5.96 14.67 21.90
CA LYS A 433 7.00 15.67 21.68
C LYS A 433 8.33 15.06 21.21
N MET A 434 8.78 13.99 21.86
CA MET A 434 10.03 13.32 21.49
C MET A 434 10.01 12.84 20.03
N LEU A 435 8.93 12.18 19.61
CA LEU A 435 8.77 11.70 18.24
C LEU A 435 8.62 12.86 17.24
N ASN A 436 7.87 13.91 17.59
CA ASN A 436 7.77 15.14 16.81
C ASN A 436 9.15 15.75 16.56
N ASP A 437 9.95 15.91 17.62
CA ASP A 437 11.30 16.48 17.52
C ASP A 437 12.20 15.61 16.64
N ILE A 438 12.08 14.28 16.68
CA ILE A 438 12.81 13.37 15.78
C ILE A 438 12.42 13.64 14.31
N CYS A 439 11.12 13.78 14.01
CA CYS A 439 10.67 14.09 12.66
C CYS A 439 11.28 15.37 12.11
N HIS A 440 11.17 16.49 12.84
CA HIS A 440 11.73 17.77 12.38
C HIS A 440 13.26 17.77 12.32
N ASN A 441 13.94 16.95 13.13
CA ASN A 441 15.39 16.79 13.06
C ASN A 441 15.84 16.07 11.77
N GLU A 442 15.04 15.12 11.25
CA GLU A 442 15.35 14.41 10.01
C GLU A 442 14.80 15.09 8.76
N ASP A 443 13.56 15.57 8.81
CA ASP A 443 12.86 16.25 7.72
C ASP A 443 11.92 17.34 8.26
N ASN A 444 12.38 18.60 8.19
CA ASN A 444 11.56 19.77 8.52
C ASN A 444 10.76 20.34 7.33
N SER A 445 10.71 19.64 6.20
CA SER A 445 9.96 20.09 5.00
C SER A 445 8.51 19.61 4.99
N ARG A 446 8.13 18.72 5.92
CA ARG A 446 6.78 18.17 6.07
C ARG A 446 6.35 18.22 7.55
N PRO A 447 5.06 18.50 7.82
CA PRO A 447 4.56 18.50 9.19
C PRO A 447 4.42 17.09 9.78
N THR A 448 4.38 17.04 11.10
CA THR A 448 4.02 15.85 11.87
C THR A 448 2.51 15.76 12.11
N THR A 449 2.01 14.54 12.26
CA THR A 449 0.62 14.24 12.64
C THR A 449 0.54 13.03 13.57
N ALA A 450 -0.62 12.78 14.18
CA ALA A 450 -0.99 11.53 14.84
C ALA A 450 -2.51 11.35 14.79
N GLY A 451 -3.00 10.11 14.81
CA GLY A 451 -4.43 9.80 14.84
C GLY A 451 -4.95 9.60 16.27
N PHE A 452 -5.81 10.49 16.75
CA PHE A 452 -6.33 10.44 18.13
C PHE A 452 -7.79 10.01 18.19
N ASN A 453 -8.07 8.88 18.83
CA ASN A 453 -9.43 8.39 19.07
C ASN A 453 -10.01 8.79 20.44
N TYR A 454 -9.18 9.18 21.41
CA TYR A 454 -9.65 9.55 22.76
C TYR A 454 -9.96 11.05 22.83
N TYR A 455 -11.25 11.39 22.85
CA TYR A 455 -11.71 12.77 23.03
C TYR A 455 -12.47 12.93 24.35
N PRO A 456 -12.17 13.96 25.19
CA PRO A 456 -11.18 15.03 25.00
C PRO A 456 -9.77 14.69 25.53
N ALA A 457 -9.47 13.42 25.85
CA ALA A 457 -8.26 13.08 26.61
C ALA A 457 -6.94 13.48 25.92
N SER A 458 -6.81 13.31 24.60
CA SER A 458 -5.61 13.70 23.84
C SER A 458 -5.33 15.21 23.90
N PHE A 459 -6.37 16.03 24.03
CA PHE A 459 -6.29 17.48 24.22
C PHE A 459 -5.97 17.83 25.68
N THR A 460 -6.71 17.25 26.62
CA THR A 460 -6.51 17.48 28.07
C THR A 460 -5.10 17.11 28.53
N ASN A 461 -4.58 15.98 28.02
CA ASN A 461 -3.23 15.49 28.32
C ASN A 461 -2.15 16.09 27.40
N LYS A 462 -2.54 17.03 26.53
CA LYS A 462 -1.67 17.88 25.69
C LYS A 462 -0.92 17.20 24.55
N LEU A 463 -1.26 15.97 24.18
CA LEU A 463 -0.64 15.28 23.04
C LEU A 463 -0.91 16.04 21.73
N ALA A 464 -2.17 16.48 21.54
CA ALA A 464 -2.58 17.21 20.34
C ALA A 464 -1.84 18.54 20.12
N TYR A 465 -1.26 19.13 21.18
CA TYR A 465 -0.48 20.38 21.09
C TYR A 465 1.02 20.15 20.86
N GLN A 466 1.48 18.91 20.69
CA GLN A 466 2.90 18.59 20.41
C GLN A 466 3.19 18.29 18.94
N ILE A 467 2.16 18.25 18.09
CA ILE A 467 2.26 17.92 16.66
C ILE A 467 1.73 19.08 15.81
N ASP A 468 2.10 19.14 14.54
CA ASP A 468 1.76 20.26 13.65
C ASP A 468 0.31 20.18 13.13
N VAL A 469 -0.14 18.99 12.75
CA VAL A 469 -1.47 18.73 12.19
C VAL A 469 -2.15 17.63 13.01
N VAL A 470 -3.35 17.91 13.54
CA VAL A 470 -4.04 17.03 14.48
C VAL A 470 -5.02 16.12 13.76
N GLY A 471 -4.76 14.81 13.75
CA GLY A 471 -5.70 13.80 13.29
C GLY A 471 -6.67 13.39 14.39
N VAL A 472 -7.96 13.35 14.10
CA VAL A 472 -8.99 12.80 15.00
C VAL A 472 -9.69 11.60 14.38
N ASN A 473 -9.69 10.47 15.10
CA ASN A 473 -10.34 9.23 14.69
C ASN A 473 -11.78 9.21 15.21
N TYR A 474 -12.75 9.06 14.31
CA TYR A 474 -14.16 8.86 14.64
C TYR A 474 -14.74 9.96 15.53
N LYS A 475 -14.57 11.23 15.17
CA LYS A 475 -15.08 12.40 15.94
C LYS A 475 -15.89 13.43 15.12
N PRO A 476 -16.71 13.07 14.11
CA PRO A 476 -17.45 14.06 13.31
C PRO A 476 -18.32 15.00 14.14
N ALA A 477 -18.92 14.50 15.23
CA ALA A 477 -19.75 15.31 16.14
C ALA A 477 -18.98 16.42 16.88
N TYR A 478 -17.66 16.30 16.99
CA TYR A 478 -16.82 17.19 17.79
C TYR A 478 -15.97 18.15 16.95
N TYR A 479 -16.01 18.10 15.61
CA TYR A 479 -15.19 18.98 14.76
C TYR A 479 -15.45 20.47 15.05
N ALA A 480 -16.72 20.86 15.20
CA ALA A 480 -17.08 22.23 15.53
C ALA A 480 -16.58 22.65 16.92
N GLU A 481 -16.71 21.76 17.92
CA GLU A 481 -16.23 21.99 19.29
C GLU A 481 -14.70 22.12 19.33
N ILE A 482 -13.98 21.22 18.66
CA ILE A 482 -12.51 21.24 18.53
C ILE A 482 -12.08 22.58 17.93
N ARG A 483 -12.75 23.03 16.87
CA ARG A 483 -12.45 24.30 16.21
C ARG A 483 -12.70 25.50 17.12
N GLU A 484 -13.83 25.53 17.83
CA GLU A 484 -14.18 26.60 18.75
C GLU A 484 -13.16 26.73 19.88
N GLN A 485 -12.75 25.60 20.46
CA GLN A 485 -11.76 25.56 21.54
C GLN A 485 -10.32 25.79 21.03
N ASN A 486 -10.04 25.51 19.76
CA ASN A 486 -8.69 25.59 19.16
C ASN A 486 -8.69 26.34 17.81
N PRO A 487 -8.93 27.67 17.78
CA PRO A 487 -9.18 28.41 16.53
C PRO A 487 -8.05 28.38 15.49
N TYR A 488 -6.80 28.13 15.91
CA TYR A 488 -5.62 28.10 15.05
C TYR A 488 -5.11 26.69 14.75
N MET A 489 -5.70 25.65 15.35
CA MET A 489 -5.26 24.28 15.14
C MET A 489 -5.62 23.81 13.73
N ILE A 490 -4.71 23.11 13.08
CA ILE A 490 -4.95 22.44 11.81
C ILE A 490 -5.39 21.03 12.15
N PHE A 491 -6.55 20.58 11.66
CA PHE A 491 -7.04 19.24 11.95
C PHE A 491 -7.76 18.60 10.77
N TYR A 492 -7.89 17.28 10.81
CA TYR A 492 -8.58 16.46 9.83
C TYR A 492 -9.10 15.17 10.47
N GLY A 493 -10.01 14.47 9.79
CA GLY A 493 -10.44 13.14 10.16
C GLY A 493 -9.38 12.11 9.77
N SER A 494 -8.53 11.67 10.69
CA SER A 494 -7.46 10.70 10.40
C SER A 494 -7.94 9.26 10.24
N GLU A 495 -9.14 8.98 10.75
CA GLU A 495 -9.83 7.70 10.56
C GLU A 495 -11.34 7.90 10.69
N THR A 496 -12.09 7.60 9.63
CA THR A 496 -13.53 7.91 9.55
C THR A 496 -14.38 6.72 9.15
N SER A 497 -15.68 6.84 9.41
CA SER A 497 -16.72 5.85 9.12
C SER A 497 -16.60 4.52 9.88
N SER A 498 -15.67 3.62 9.54
CA SER A 498 -15.65 2.22 10.02
C SER A 498 -16.95 1.44 9.74
N GLN A 499 -17.76 1.91 8.79
CA GLN A 499 -18.97 1.23 8.33
C GLN A 499 -18.60 -0.14 7.75
N THR A 500 -19.42 -1.17 7.96
CA THR A 500 -19.16 -2.51 7.42
C THR A 500 -20.22 -2.94 6.40
N SER A 501 -19.81 -3.80 5.46
CA SER A 501 -20.66 -4.32 4.39
C SER A 501 -20.02 -5.51 3.68
N THR A 502 -20.82 -6.46 3.22
CA THR A 502 -20.44 -7.56 2.33
C THR A 502 -20.88 -7.26 0.90
N ARG A 503 -20.01 -7.47 -0.09
CA ARG A 503 -20.33 -7.28 -1.50
C ARG A 503 -21.57 -8.09 -1.92
N GLY A 504 -22.63 -7.39 -2.35
CA GLY A 504 -23.79 -8.01 -2.99
C GLY A 504 -24.74 -8.77 -2.04
N TYR A 505 -24.50 -8.72 -0.73
CA TYR A 505 -25.41 -9.24 0.28
C TYR A 505 -26.40 -8.16 0.70
N TYR A 506 -27.70 -8.48 0.70
CA TYR A 506 -28.76 -7.55 1.05
C TYR A 506 -29.76 -8.24 1.97
N GLU A 507 -29.89 -7.72 3.17
CA GLU A 507 -30.81 -8.25 4.18
C GLU A 507 -32.10 -7.43 4.23
N LEU A 508 -33.25 -8.12 4.32
CA LEU A 508 -34.58 -7.52 4.39
C LEU A 508 -35.44 -8.22 5.44
N PRO A 509 -36.20 -7.50 6.30
CA PRO A 509 -36.31 -6.03 6.33
C PRO A 509 -34.99 -5.36 6.77
N LEU A 510 -34.85 -4.06 6.47
CA LEU A 510 -33.69 -3.30 6.94
C LEU A 510 -33.75 -3.24 8.48
N ASP A 511 -32.74 -3.82 9.14
CA ASP A 511 -32.54 -3.74 10.59
C ASP A 511 -31.31 -2.87 10.87
N LYS A 512 -31.14 -2.40 12.11
CA LYS A 512 -29.95 -1.70 12.61
C LYS A 512 -28.91 -2.66 13.20
N ASN A 513 -29.29 -3.90 13.53
CA ASN A 513 -28.41 -4.91 14.09
C ASN A 513 -27.86 -5.87 13.02
N VAL A 514 -26.68 -6.44 13.28
CA VAL A 514 -26.10 -7.53 12.48
C VAL A 514 -26.83 -8.83 12.80
N THR A 515 -27.28 -9.54 11.77
CA THR A 515 -27.64 -10.95 11.86
C THR A 515 -26.36 -11.78 11.83
N LYS A 516 -26.06 -12.49 12.91
CA LYS A 516 -24.78 -13.22 13.06
C LYS A 516 -24.75 -14.55 12.31
N GLU A 517 -25.90 -15.08 11.97
CA GLU A 517 -26.11 -16.42 11.41
C GLU A 517 -25.50 -16.58 10.02
N THR A 518 -25.37 -15.49 9.24
CA THR A 518 -24.84 -15.54 7.87
C THR A 518 -23.35 -15.23 7.78
N ASN A 519 -22.74 -14.65 8.83
CA ASN A 519 -21.43 -14.01 8.77
C ASN A 519 -21.31 -12.98 7.63
N GLN A 520 -22.40 -12.33 7.23
CA GLN A 520 -22.39 -11.29 6.21
C GLN A 520 -23.09 -10.02 6.68
N VAL A 521 -22.56 -8.87 6.24
CA VAL A 521 -23.10 -7.56 6.57
C VAL A 521 -23.83 -6.97 5.36
N SER A 522 -25.03 -6.42 5.58
CA SER A 522 -25.85 -5.86 4.49
C SER A 522 -25.16 -4.69 3.76
N SER A 523 -25.12 -4.75 2.43
CA SER A 523 -24.52 -3.75 1.53
C SER A 523 -25.40 -2.50 1.31
N TYR A 524 -26.50 -2.36 2.05
CA TYR A 524 -27.24 -1.10 2.10
C TYR A 524 -26.48 0.00 2.85
N ASP A 525 -25.42 -0.32 3.60
CA ASP A 525 -24.66 0.65 4.42
C ASP A 525 -25.57 1.50 5.34
N VAL A 526 -26.71 0.93 5.74
CA VAL A 526 -27.65 1.51 6.71
C VAL A 526 -27.58 0.77 8.04
N THR A 527 -26.63 -0.15 8.17
CA THR A 527 -26.56 -1.12 9.25
C THR A 527 -25.10 -1.41 9.48
N VAL A 528 -24.68 -1.46 10.74
CA VAL A 528 -23.44 -2.10 11.21
C VAL A 528 -22.14 -1.30 11.09
N GLY A 529 -21.52 -1.17 12.25
CA GLY A 529 -20.08 -1.19 12.46
C GLY A 529 -19.83 -1.49 13.94
N PRO A 530 -18.58 -1.42 14.40
CA PRO A 530 -18.30 -1.35 15.83
C PRO A 530 -18.99 -0.13 16.47
N PRO A 531 -19.11 -0.04 17.82
CA PRO A 531 -19.87 1.03 18.50
C PRO A 531 -19.42 2.47 18.23
N TRP A 532 -18.23 2.67 17.64
CA TRP A 532 -17.70 3.98 17.24
C TRP A 532 -17.97 4.34 15.77
N ALA A 533 -18.45 3.38 14.97
CA ALA A 533 -18.65 3.55 13.55
C ALA A 533 -19.88 4.42 13.23
N TYR A 534 -19.93 4.89 11.99
CA TYR A 534 -21.06 5.62 11.42
C TYR A 534 -21.04 5.51 9.89
N SER A 535 -22.21 5.70 9.27
CA SER A 535 -22.31 5.72 7.80
C SER A 535 -21.48 6.87 7.21
N PRO A 536 -20.91 6.72 5.99
CA PRO A 536 -20.17 7.81 5.31
C PRO A 536 -20.94 9.13 5.23
N ASP A 537 -22.27 9.05 5.13
CA ASP A 537 -23.20 10.18 5.08
C ASP A 537 -23.08 11.15 6.27
N VAL A 538 -22.65 10.65 7.43
CA VAL A 538 -22.42 11.47 8.64
C VAL A 538 -21.12 12.25 8.52
N GLU A 539 -20.07 11.64 7.97
CA GLU A 539 -18.79 12.31 7.74
C GLU A 539 -18.93 13.39 6.67
N PHE A 540 -19.61 13.09 5.56
CA PHE A 540 -19.84 14.06 4.48
C PHE A 540 -20.53 15.34 5.01
N ASP A 541 -21.53 15.19 5.88
CA ASP A 541 -22.24 16.32 6.49
C ASP A 541 -21.38 17.05 7.52
N ALA A 542 -20.54 16.32 8.28
CA ALA A 542 -19.60 16.92 9.21
C ALA A 542 -18.51 17.73 8.50
N GLN A 543 -17.95 17.22 7.41
CA GLN A 543 -16.95 17.91 6.58
C GLN A 543 -17.55 19.16 5.92
N GLU A 544 -18.76 19.06 5.36
CA GLU A 544 -19.47 20.21 4.77
C GLU A 544 -19.74 21.33 5.80
N LYS A 545 -20.06 20.96 7.04
CA LYS A 545 -20.25 21.91 8.15
C LYS A 545 -18.93 22.47 8.71
N ASN A 546 -17.81 21.82 8.43
CA ASN A 546 -16.48 22.19 8.91
C ASN A 546 -15.49 22.31 7.74
N PRO A 547 -15.69 23.25 6.80
CA PRO A 547 -14.93 23.35 5.54
C PRO A 547 -13.45 23.71 5.70
N HIS A 548 -12.98 23.85 6.94
CA HIS A 548 -11.59 24.10 7.31
C HIS A 548 -10.90 22.87 7.92
N SER A 549 -11.59 21.74 8.00
CA SER A 549 -10.96 20.42 8.12
C SER A 549 -10.18 20.14 6.83
N LEU A 550 -9.04 19.44 6.91
CA LEU A 550 -8.29 19.10 5.69
C LEU A 550 -9.00 18.03 4.84
N GLY A 551 -9.98 17.33 5.40
CA GLY A 551 -10.69 16.19 4.78
C GLY A 551 -10.78 15.00 5.72
N GLU A 552 -10.85 13.80 5.14
CA GLU A 552 -11.03 12.54 5.87
C GLU A 552 -10.14 11.42 5.32
N PHE A 553 -9.94 10.37 6.14
CA PHE A 553 -9.30 9.12 5.74
C PHE A 553 -10.18 7.95 6.19
N ILE A 554 -10.89 7.33 5.25
CA ILE A 554 -11.90 6.32 5.58
C ILE A 554 -11.25 5.03 6.07
N TRP A 555 -11.84 4.39 7.07
CA TRP A 555 -11.52 3.01 7.48
C TRP A 555 -12.44 2.03 6.74
N THR A 556 -12.00 1.34 5.71
CA THR A 556 -10.72 1.43 4.96
C THR A 556 -11.01 1.66 3.47
N GLY A 557 -9.99 1.73 2.61
CA GLY A 557 -10.16 1.73 1.15
C GLY A 557 -10.42 0.34 0.54
N PHE A 558 -9.66 -0.67 0.99
CA PHE A 558 -9.80 -2.09 0.64
C PHE A 558 -10.01 -2.93 1.89
N ASP A 559 -10.78 -4.02 1.76
CA ASP A 559 -10.81 -5.04 2.80
C ASP A 559 -9.41 -5.66 2.86
N TYR A 560 -9.00 -5.96 4.08
CA TYR A 560 -7.74 -6.56 4.45
C TYR A 560 -7.98 -7.84 5.27
N LEU A 561 -6.97 -8.69 5.37
CA LEU A 561 -7.00 -9.91 6.18
C LEU A 561 -6.91 -9.56 7.68
N GLY A 562 -7.71 -10.25 8.51
CA GLY A 562 -7.83 -9.93 9.93
C GLY A 562 -8.95 -8.94 10.25
N GLU A 563 -9.03 -8.58 11.53
CA GLU A 563 -10.07 -7.71 12.12
C GLU A 563 -11.48 -7.85 11.52
N PRO A 564 -12.11 -9.03 11.63
CA PRO A 564 -13.39 -9.35 10.97
C PRO A 564 -14.63 -8.63 11.53
N THR A 565 -14.48 -7.48 12.20
CA THR A 565 -15.57 -6.69 12.78
C THR A 565 -16.70 -6.47 11.76
N PRO A 566 -17.98 -6.64 12.15
CA PRO A 566 -18.53 -6.80 13.51
C PRO A 566 -18.36 -8.20 14.11
N TYR A 567 -17.87 -9.16 13.32
CA TYR A 567 -17.65 -10.52 13.75
C TYR A 567 -16.29 -10.59 14.47
N GLY A 568 -16.27 -11.23 15.63
CA GLY A 568 -15.05 -11.31 16.42
C GLY A 568 -15.33 -11.57 17.88
N GLY A 569 -14.29 -11.43 18.69
CA GLY A 569 -14.34 -11.69 20.13
C GLY A 569 -14.12 -10.45 20.98
N ARG A 570 -13.43 -10.63 22.10
CA ARG A 570 -13.20 -9.55 23.07
C ARG A 570 -12.08 -8.59 22.57
N ASP A 571 -12.35 -7.30 22.63
CA ASP A 571 -11.49 -6.20 22.16
C ASP A 571 -10.15 -6.08 22.94
N ASN A 572 -9.25 -5.20 22.46
CA ASN A 572 -7.91 -4.77 22.90
C ASN A 572 -7.63 -4.76 24.41
N SER A 573 -8.66 -4.74 25.27
CA SER A 573 -8.53 -4.78 26.73
C SER A 573 -8.49 -6.19 27.34
N THR A 574 -8.48 -7.27 26.52
CA THR A 574 -8.70 -8.65 27.02
C THR A 574 -7.87 -9.79 26.35
N ASN A 575 -6.62 -9.53 25.98
CA ASN A 575 -5.68 -10.53 25.38
C ASN A 575 -6.00 -10.99 23.94
N GLY A 576 -6.81 -10.23 23.19
CA GLY A 576 -6.70 -10.12 21.72
C GLY A 576 -7.18 -11.29 20.84
N TYR A 577 -7.80 -12.35 21.37
CA TYR A 577 -8.35 -13.45 20.57
C TYR A 577 -9.75 -13.15 20.01
N TRP A 578 -9.95 -13.29 18.70
CA TRP A 578 -11.16 -12.86 17.99
C TRP A 578 -11.95 -14.00 17.33
N ASN A 579 -11.88 -15.21 17.87
CA ASN A 579 -12.39 -16.41 17.20
C ASN A 579 -13.87 -16.74 17.51
N ASP A 580 -14.57 -15.91 18.28
CA ASP A 580 -15.94 -16.18 18.74
C ASP A 580 -16.95 -16.33 17.58
N ASP A 581 -16.72 -15.62 16.46
CA ASP A 581 -17.55 -15.67 15.25
C ASP A 581 -16.80 -16.30 14.04
N TRP A 582 -15.93 -17.28 14.30
CA TRP A 582 -15.33 -18.10 13.24
C TRP A 582 -16.43 -18.71 12.34
N PRO A 583 -16.32 -18.70 11.00
CA PRO A 583 -15.10 -18.55 10.19
C PRO A 583 -14.79 -17.14 9.68
N SER A 584 -15.38 -16.08 10.21
CA SER A 584 -15.00 -14.71 9.79
C SER A 584 -13.54 -14.42 10.16
N HIS A 585 -12.72 -14.10 9.15
CA HIS A 585 -11.27 -13.90 9.33
C HIS A 585 -10.69 -12.72 8.53
N ALA A 586 -11.48 -12.07 7.68
CA ALA A 586 -11.11 -10.82 7.02
C ALA A 586 -12.11 -9.71 7.33
N SER A 587 -11.70 -8.47 7.08
CA SER A 587 -12.50 -7.29 7.38
C SER A 587 -13.74 -7.14 6.50
N TYR A 588 -14.65 -6.27 6.94
CA TYR A 588 -15.87 -5.87 6.21
C TYR A 588 -15.93 -4.35 5.97
N PHE A 589 -14.90 -3.62 6.40
CA PHE A 589 -14.90 -2.16 6.52
C PHE A 589 -14.92 -1.43 5.19
N ALA A 590 -14.41 -2.03 4.12
CA ALA A 590 -14.05 -1.25 2.95
C ALA A 590 -15.15 -1.12 1.91
N PRO A 591 -15.11 -0.09 1.06
CA PRO A 591 -15.91 0.00 -0.15
C PRO A 591 -15.51 -0.99 -1.24
N VAL A 592 -14.33 -1.62 -1.14
CA VAL A 592 -13.82 -2.60 -2.11
C VAL A 592 -13.42 -3.87 -1.38
N ASP A 593 -13.84 -5.04 -1.89
CA ASP A 593 -13.51 -6.32 -1.25
C ASP A 593 -12.03 -6.72 -1.40
N LEU A 594 -11.64 -7.79 -0.71
CA LEU A 594 -10.26 -8.33 -0.68
C LEU A 594 -9.72 -8.69 -2.08
N CYS A 595 -10.59 -8.90 -3.07
CA CYS A 595 -10.23 -9.23 -4.45
C CYS A 595 -10.27 -8.02 -5.39
N GLY A 596 -10.58 -6.82 -4.89
CA GLY A 596 -10.70 -5.61 -5.69
C GLY A 596 -12.01 -5.50 -6.45
N PHE A 597 -13.08 -6.14 -5.98
CA PHE A 597 -14.42 -5.90 -6.51
C PHE A 597 -15.14 -4.83 -5.70
N PRO A 598 -15.62 -3.74 -6.34
CA PRO A 598 -16.39 -2.72 -5.65
C PRO A 598 -17.65 -3.28 -4.98
N LYS A 599 -17.88 -2.88 -3.73
CA LYS A 599 -19.17 -2.96 -3.02
C LYS A 599 -20.04 -1.75 -3.39
N ASP A 600 -21.26 -1.67 -2.88
CA ASP A 600 -22.12 -0.51 -3.18
C ASP A 600 -21.56 0.80 -2.61
N ARG A 601 -20.89 0.74 -1.44
CA ARG A 601 -20.23 1.86 -0.79
C ARG A 601 -19.18 2.57 -1.65
N PHE A 602 -18.51 1.86 -2.55
CA PHE A 602 -17.60 2.47 -3.54
C PHE A 602 -18.32 3.56 -4.35
N TYR A 603 -19.55 3.27 -4.79
CA TYR A 603 -20.33 4.19 -5.60
C TYR A 603 -20.93 5.32 -4.77
N LEU A 604 -21.11 5.14 -3.46
CA LEU A 604 -21.47 6.22 -2.54
C LEU A 604 -20.35 7.26 -2.46
N TYR A 605 -19.11 6.83 -2.21
CA TYR A 605 -17.94 7.73 -2.24
C TYR A 605 -17.71 8.34 -3.62
N GLN A 606 -17.80 7.55 -4.70
CA GLN A 606 -17.67 8.07 -6.06
C GLN A 606 -18.69 9.18 -6.36
N SER A 607 -19.93 9.03 -5.89
CA SER A 607 -20.98 10.06 -6.03
C SER A 607 -20.73 11.37 -5.28
N GLN A 608 -19.74 11.38 -4.36
CA GLN A 608 -19.36 12.52 -3.55
C GLN A 608 -18.01 13.10 -3.95
N TRP A 609 -17.05 12.26 -4.33
CA TRP A 609 -15.65 12.63 -4.59
C TRP A 609 -15.31 12.81 -6.06
N THR A 610 -16.24 12.57 -6.99
CA THR A 610 -16.00 12.72 -8.43
C THR A 610 -16.97 13.67 -9.11
N THR A 611 -16.51 14.28 -10.20
CA THR A 611 -17.28 15.23 -11.01
C THR A 611 -17.87 14.63 -12.29
N GLU A 612 -17.31 13.51 -12.78
CA GLU A 612 -17.84 12.82 -13.97
C GLU A 612 -19.25 12.26 -13.67
N PRO A 613 -20.28 12.58 -14.47
CA PRO A 613 -21.66 12.17 -14.18
C PRO A 613 -21.81 10.65 -14.04
N MET A 614 -22.26 10.20 -12.87
CA MET A 614 -22.45 8.79 -12.55
C MET A 614 -23.80 8.53 -11.86
N VAL A 615 -24.32 7.32 -12.06
CA VAL A 615 -25.48 6.81 -11.32
C VAL A 615 -25.29 5.31 -11.04
N HIS A 616 -25.55 4.92 -9.80
CA HIS A 616 -25.54 3.53 -9.34
C HIS A 616 -26.90 3.15 -8.77
N VAL A 617 -27.26 1.86 -8.84
CA VAL A 617 -28.50 1.33 -8.27
C VAL A 617 -28.22 0.05 -7.51
N LEU A 618 -28.82 -0.08 -6.34
CA LEU A 618 -28.85 -1.29 -5.51
C LEU A 618 -30.26 -1.51 -4.96
N PRO A 619 -30.65 -2.74 -4.58
CA PRO A 619 -29.87 -3.99 -4.62
C PRO A 619 -29.89 -4.68 -5.99
N HIS A 620 -29.42 -5.92 -6.08
CA HIS A 620 -29.69 -6.79 -7.23
C HIS A 620 -31.20 -7.02 -7.46
N TRP A 621 -31.60 -7.49 -8.64
CA TRP A 621 -33.03 -7.69 -8.99
C TRP A 621 -33.49 -9.16 -9.04
N ASN A 622 -32.95 -10.02 -8.17
CA ASN A 622 -33.32 -11.44 -8.02
C ASN A 622 -33.92 -11.73 -6.62
N TRP A 623 -35.25 -11.58 -6.50
CA TRP A 623 -35.99 -11.77 -5.25
C TRP A 623 -37.05 -12.86 -5.36
N GLU A 624 -36.62 -14.07 -5.73
CA GLU A 624 -37.48 -15.26 -5.85
C GLU A 624 -38.40 -15.43 -4.62
N SER A 625 -39.68 -15.74 -4.88
CA SER A 625 -40.73 -15.89 -3.86
C SER A 625 -41.09 -14.61 -3.09
N LYS A 626 -40.60 -13.44 -3.54
CA LYS A 626 -40.95 -12.13 -2.97
C LYS A 626 -41.73 -11.25 -3.96
N GLU A 627 -42.35 -11.81 -4.99
CA GLU A 627 -43.19 -11.08 -5.94
C GLU A 627 -44.26 -10.26 -5.21
N GLY A 628 -44.35 -8.97 -5.53
CA GLY A 628 -45.23 -8.02 -4.87
C GLY A 628 -44.76 -7.50 -3.50
N GLN A 629 -43.75 -8.12 -2.87
CA GLN A 629 -43.15 -7.57 -1.65
C GLN A 629 -42.35 -6.30 -1.97
N THR A 630 -42.34 -5.36 -1.03
CA THR A 630 -41.62 -4.09 -1.20
C THR A 630 -40.12 -4.29 -0.99
N ILE A 631 -39.33 -3.89 -1.99
CA ILE A 631 -37.88 -3.82 -1.96
C ILE A 631 -37.47 -2.35 -1.88
N PRO A 632 -36.67 -1.95 -0.87
CA PRO A 632 -36.00 -0.66 -0.87
C PRO A 632 -34.99 -0.62 -2.02
N VAL A 633 -35.14 0.32 -2.95
CA VAL A 633 -34.19 0.54 -4.04
C VAL A 633 -33.48 1.84 -3.78
N TYR A 634 -32.15 1.80 -3.67
CA TYR A 634 -31.33 2.99 -3.44
C TYR A 634 -30.54 3.34 -4.71
N SER A 635 -30.26 4.62 -4.86
CA SER A 635 -29.38 5.13 -5.90
C SER A 635 -28.38 6.13 -5.34
N TYR A 636 -27.13 6.00 -5.78
CA TYR A 636 -26.02 6.92 -5.50
C TYR A 636 -25.66 7.64 -6.79
N THR A 637 -25.53 8.97 -6.73
CA THR A 637 -25.29 9.79 -7.92
C THR A 637 -24.68 11.15 -7.55
N ASN A 638 -23.88 11.72 -8.46
CA ASN A 638 -23.51 13.13 -8.44
C ASN A 638 -24.40 13.99 -9.37
N CYS A 639 -25.44 13.41 -9.99
CA CYS A 639 -26.46 14.13 -10.75
C CYS A 639 -27.42 14.88 -9.81
N GLU A 640 -28.15 15.86 -10.36
CA GLU A 640 -29.13 16.67 -9.62
C GLU A 640 -30.40 15.87 -9.29
N GLU A 641 -30.89 15.09 -10.27
CA GLU A 641 -32.10 14.28 -10.16
C GLU A 641 -31.86 12.86 -10.69
N VAL A 642 -32.59 11.89 -10.13
CA VAL A 642 -32.63 10.51 -10.64
C VAL A 642 -34.07 10.06 -10.80
N GLU A 643 -34.34 9.33 -11.88
CA GLU A 643 -35.61 8.66 -12.10
C GLU A 643 -35.43 7.15 -12.14
N LEU A 644 -36.28 6.44 -11.40
CA LEU A 644 -36.30 4.99 -11.37
C LEU A 644 -37.39 4.45 -12.31
N PHE A 645 -37.05 3.43 -13.10
CA PHE A 645 -37.96 2.69 -13.96
C PHE A 645 -37.91 1.21 -13.64
N VAL A 646 -39.08 0.58 -13.49
CA VAL A 646 -39.23 -0.88 -13.37
C VAL A 646 -40.05 -1.36 -14.54
N ASN A 647 -39.50 -2.23 -15.38
CA ASN A 647 -40.15 -2.72 -16.59
C ASN A 647 -40.71 -1.60 -17.49
N GLY A 648 -39.96 -0.50 -17.61
CA GLY A 648 -40.33 0.69 -18.38
C GLY A 648 -41.32 1.64 -17.70
N LYS A 649 -41.87 1.29 -16.53
CA LYS A 649 -42.76 2.16 -15.75
C LYS A 649 -41.95 3.03 -14.79
N SER A 650 -42.14 4.34 -14.84
CA SER A 650 -41.52 5.28 -13.89
C SER A 650 -42.09 5.11 -12.47
N TYR A 651 -41.19 5.16 -11.48
CA TYR A 651 -41.46 5.25 -10.05
C TYR A 651 -41.23 6.67 -9.51
N GLY A 652 -41.11 7.64 -10.42
CA GLY A 652 -40.97 9.05 -10.11
C GLY A 652 -39.52 9.50 -9.95
N LYS A 653 -39.31 10.78 -10.24
CA LYS A 653 -38.05 11.49 -10.03
C LYS A 653 -37.81 11.78 -8.55
N LYS A 654 -36.55 11.76 -8.15
CA LYS A 654 -36.05 12.14 -6.83
C LYS A 654 -34.89 13.11 -6.98
N ILE A 655 -34.86 14.16 -6.16
CA ILE A 655 -33.89 15.26 -6.26
C ILE A 655 -32.89 15.15 -5.09
N LYS A 656 -31.59 15.05 -5.41
CA LYS A 656 -30.51 15.00 -4.40
C LYS A 656 -30.54 16.28 -3.57
N GLY A 657 -30.36 16.19 -2.25
CA GLY A 657 -30.51 17.36 -1.36
C GLY A 657 -31.93 17.65 -0.87
N LYS A 658 -32.97 17.15 -1.55
CA LYS A 658 -34.39 17.42 -1.21
C LYS A 658 -35.14 16.16 -0.81
N ASP A 659 -35.05 15.11 -1.61
CA ASP A 659 -35.65 13.82 -1.30
C ASP A 659 -34.69 13.00 -0.43
N LEU A 660 -34.82 13.15 0.88
CA LEU A 660 -33.91 12.52 1.84
C LEU A 660 -34.23 11.03 2.02
N THR A 661 -33.19 10.24 2.28
CA THR A 661 -33.27 8.81 2.56
C THR A 661 -32.94 8.53 4.03
N PRO A 662 -33.84 7.89 4.80
CA PRO A 662 -33.52 7.41 6.14
C PRO A 662 -32.40 6.35 6.11
N VAL A 663 -31.33 6.59 6.88
CA VAL A 663 -30.20 5.69 7.10
C VAL A 663 -30.11 5.41 8.59
N PHE A 664 -30.14 4.14 9.02
CA PHE A 664 -29.95 3.85 10.44
C PHE A 664 -28.46 3.96 10.77
N THR A 665 -28.11 4.87 11.67
CA THR A 665 -26.73 5.05 12.13
C THR A 665 -26.76 5.27 13.64
N GLU A 666 -25.88 4.60 14.37
CA GLU A 666 -25.71 4.76 15.81
C GLU A 666 -24.30 5.29 16.06
N TYR A 667 -24.18 6.51 16.60
CA TYR A 667 -22.89 7.10 16.92
C TYR A 667 -23.00 7.99 18.15
N ASN A 668 -21.97 7.99 19.00
CA ASN A 668 -21.90 8.81 20.21
C ASN A 668 -22.01 10.31 19.84
N GLY A 669 -23.03 10.98 20.37
CA GLY A 669 -23.32 12.38 20.07
C GLY A 669 -24.50 12.60 19.11
N PHE A 670 -25.05 11.55 18.50
CA PHE A 670 -26.31 11.60 17.74
C PHE A 670 -27.43 10.85 18.49
N THR A 671 -28.65 11.37 18.42
CA THR A 671 -29.81 10.64 18.97
C THR A 671 -30.02 9.35 18.17
N LYS A 672 -30.10 8.20 18.85
CA LYS A 672 -30.39 6.91 18.20
C LYS A 672 -31.64 7.04 17.33
N GLY A 673 -31.49 6.82 16.02
CA GLY A 673 -32.58 6.98 15.07
C GLY A 673 -32.11 6.97 13.63
N ALA A 674 -33.05 7.15 12.71
CA ALA A 674 -32.72 7.34 11.31
C ALA A 674 -32.09 8.73 11.09
N TYR A 675 -30.90 8.75 10.51
CA TYR A 675 -30.31 9.94 9.89
C TYR A 675 -30.93 10.14 8.51
N ASN A 676 -31.51 11.31 8.25
CA ASN A 676 -32.10 11.62 6.95
C ASN A 676 -31.01 12.10 5.99
N SER A 677 -30.39 11.15 5.30
CA SER A 677 -29.29 11.42 4.38
C SER A 677 -29.77 12.13 3.11
N LYS A 678 -29.06 13.20 2.75
CA LYS A 678 -29.19 13.86 1.44
C LYS A 678 -28.31 13.26 0.34
N TYR A 679 -27.48 12.29 0.68
CA TYR A 679 -26.47 11.68 -0.19
C TYR A 679 -26.98 10.43 -0.91
N ARG A 680 -28.18 9.96 -0.57
CA ARG A 680 -28.82 8.77 -1.13
C ARG A 680 -30.24 9.09 -1.58
N LEU A 681 -30.67 8.50 -2.70
CA LEU A 681 -32.05 8.55 -3.16
C LEU A 681 -32.68 7.17 -3.02
N SER A 682 -33.94 7.10 -2.62
CA SER A 682 -34.61 5.83 -2.34
C SER A 682 -36.06 5.75 -2.83
N TRP A 683 -36.47 4.53 -3.20
CA TRP A 683 -37.83 4.17 -3.58
C TRP A 683 -38.22 2.85 -2.89
N ASN A 684 -39.51 2.70 -2.60
CA ASN A 684 -40.08 1.44 -2.14
C ASN A 684 -40.81 0.78 -3.30
N VAL A 685 -40.27 -0.32 -3.81
CA VAL A 685 -40.68 -0.92 -5.08
C VAL A 685 -41.25 -2.32 -4.85
N PRO A 686 -42.54 -2.58 -5.18
CA PRO A 686 -43.05 -3.94 -5.22
C PRO A 686 -42.28 -4.76 -6.26
N TYR A 687 -41.63 -5.84 -5.83
CA TYR A 687 -40.79 -6.65 -6.70
C TYR A 687 -41.61 -7.27 -7.84
N GLN A 688 -41.11 -7.07 -9.05
CA GLN A 688 -41.52 -7.79 -10.25
C GLN A 688 -40.26 -8.17 -11.01
N PRO A 689 -40.10 -9.43 -11.45
CA PRO A 689 -38.97 -9.82 -12.25
C PRO A 689 -38.94 -9.00 -13.56
N GLY A 690 -37.74 -8.76 -14.07
CA GLY A 690 -37.52 -8.00 -15.30
C GLY A 690 -36.38 -7.01 -15.14
N THR A 691 -36.62 -5.73 -15.43
CA THR A 691 -35.57 -4.70 -15.53
C THR A 691 -35.78 -3.59 -14.50
N LEU A 692 -34.70 -3.23 -13.81
CA LEU A 692 -34.58 -2.05 -12.98
C LEU A 692 -33.59 -1.08 -13.64
N LYS A 693 -34.04 0.10 -14.03
CA LYS A 693 -33.22 1.13 -14.69
C LYS A 693 -33.29 2.44 -13.91
N VAL A 694 -32.14 3.05 -13.63
CA VAL A 694 -32.04 4.41 -13.10
C VAL A 694 -31.44 5.34 -14.15
N VAL A 695 -31.95 6.57 -14.22
CA VAL A 695 -31.49 7.61 -15.14
C VAL A 695 -31.11 8.85 -14.35
N GLY A 696 -29.88 9.33 -14.50
CA GLY A 696 -29.38 10.55 -13.88
C GLY A 696 -29.54 11.76 -14.80
N TYR A 697 -29.98 12.88 -14.22
CA TYR A 697 -30.25 14.12 -14.94
C TYR A 697 -29.43 15.30 -14.39
N ILE A 698 -28.96 16.15 -15.30
CA ILE A 698 -28.36 17.46 -15.00
C ILE A 698 -29.05 18.50 -15.88
N ASN A 699 -29.54 19.59 -15.29
CA ASN A 699 -30.33 20.61 -15.99
C ASN A 699 -31.51 20.01 -16.78
N GLY A 700 -32.17 18.99 -16.22
CA GLY A 700 -33.29 18.28 -16.83
C GLY A 700 -32.95 17.37 -18.01
N LYS A 701 -31.68 17.22 -18.40
CA LYS A 701 -31.22 16.32 -19.48
C LYS A 701 -30.67 15.03 -18.92
N GLU A 702 -31.01 13.89 -19.54
CA GLU A 702 -30.37 12.60 -19.25
C GLU A 702 -28.87 12.69 -19.61
N VAL A 703 -28.01 12.39 -18.63
CA VAL A 703 -26.54 12.40 -18.81
C VAL A 703 -25.91 11.03 -18.57
N THR A 704 -26.57 10.16 -17.81
CA THR A 704 -26.08 8.80 -17.51
C THR A 704 -27.23 7.90 -17.09
N SER A 705 -27.08 6.59 -17.27
CA SER A 705 -28.05 5.61 -16.79
C SER A 705 -27.40 4.28 -16.41
N LYS A 706 -28.06 3.53 -15.53
CA LYS A 706 -27.67 2.19 -15.14
C LYS A 706 -28.87 1.26 -15.20
N GLU A 707 -28.65 0.06 -15.71
CA GLU A 707 -29.67 -0.98 -15.83
C GLU A 707 -29.16 -2.28 -15.18
N ILE A 708 -30.03 -2.92 -14.39
CA ILE A 708 -29.84 -4.29 -13.89
C ILE A 708 -31.09 -5.11 -14.22
N LYS A 709 -30.91 -6.41 -14.43
CA LYS A 709 -31.98 -7.34 -14.80
C LYS A 709 -32.07 -8.50 -13.82
N THR A 710 -33.26 -9.05 -13.64
CA THR A 710 -33.45 -10.35 -12.99
C THR A 710 -32.72 -11.40 -13.82
N ALA A 711 -31.64 -11.93 -13.29
CA ALA A 711 -30.87 -12.97 -13.96
C ALA A 711 -31.64 -14.30 -13.96
N GLY A 712 -31.53 -15.06 -15.05
CA GLY A 712 -31.99 -16.44 -15.15
C GLY A 712 -31.09 -17.43 -14.40
N LYS A 713 -31.26 -18.72 -14.70
CA LYS A 713 -30.38 -19.77 -14.17
C LYS A 713 -28.94 -19.58 -14.68
N PRO A 714 -27.91 -19.82 -13.84
CA PRO A 714 -26.53 -19.88 -14.27
C PRO A 714 -26.32 -20.78 -15.50
N ALA A 715 -25.57 -20.31 -16.48
CA ALA A 715 -25.36 -21.02 -17.75
C ALA A 715 -23.92 -20.95 -18.28
N ALA A 716 -23.15 -19.89 -17.96
CA ALA A 716 -21.82 -19.69 -18.51
C ALA A 716 -20.86 -19.00 -17.53
N ILE A 717 -19.56 -19.24 -17.74
CA ILE A 717 -18.47 -18.48 -17.12
C ILE A 717 -17.99 -17.40 -18.10
N LYS A 718 -17.82 -16.16 -17.62
CA LYS A 718 -17.16 -15.08 -18.37
C LYS A 718 -15.87 -14.68 -17.69
N LEU A 719 -14.78 -14.64 -18.46
CA LEU A 719 -13.45 -14.21 -18.03
C LEU A 719 -13.15 -12.80 -18.56
N ILE A 720 -12.71 -11.90 -17.68
CA ILE A 720 -12.39 -10.51 -18.02
C ILE A 720 -11.04 -10.17 -17.38
N ALA A 721 -9.99 -10.08 -18.19
CA ALA A 721 -8.71 -9.58 -17.71
C ALA A 721 -8.75 -8.06 -17.53
N ASP A 722 -8.16 -7.56 -16.46
CA ASP A 722 -7.86 -6.13 -16.33
C ASP A 722 -6.84 -5.68 -17.39
N ARG A 723 -5.88 -6.55 -17.71
CA ARG A 723 -4.84 -6.36 -18.73
C ARG A 723 -4.64 -7.65 -19.52
N ASN A 724 -4.86 -7.58 -20.83
CA ASN A 724 -4.61 -8.68 -21.77
C ASN A 724 -3.14 -8.77 -22.23
N THR A 725 -2.29 -7.83 -21.80
CA THR A 725 -0.86 -7.83 -22.10
C THR A 725 -0.06 -7.39 -20.88
N ILE A 726 0.89 -8.22 -20.48
CA ILE A 726 1.76 -8.03 -19.33
C ILE A 726 3.23 -8.19 -19.71
N ASN A 727 4.15 -7.71 -18.89
CA ASN A 727 5.58 -7.84 -19.13
C ASN A 727 6.07 -9.22 -18.67
N ALA A 728 7.01 -9.82 -19.39
CA ALA A 728 7.63 -11.10 -19.06
C ALA A 728 8.76 -10.94 -18.02
N THR A 729 8.43 -10.47 -16.82
CA THR A 729 9.43 -10.18 -15.77
C THR A 729 9.49 -11.25 -14.68
N GLY A 730 8.57 -12.21 -14.67
CA GLY A 730 8.39 -13.10 -13.51
C GLY A 730 7.61 -12.46 -12.34
N GLU A 731 7.29 -11.16 -12.42
CA GLU A 731 6.61 -10.41 -11.37
C GLU A 731 5.30 -9.76 -11.81
N ASP A 732 5.15 -9.41 -13.10
CA ASP A 732 3.93 -8.72 -13.58
C ASP A 732 2.71 -9.66 -13.55
N LEU A 733 1.55 -9.07 -13.26
CA LEU A 733 0.30 -9.76 -12.97
C LEU A 733 -0.83 -9.34 -13.91
N SER A 734 -1.71 -10.28 -14.24
CA SER A 734 -3.03 -10.03 -14.83
C SER A 734 -4.11 -10.53 -13.87
N PHE A 735 -5.08 -9.67 -13.55
CA PHE A 735 -6.19 -9.97 -12.66
C PHE A 735 -7.42 -10.32 -13.48
N ILE A 736 -7.81 -11.59 -13.46
CA ILE A 736 -8.92 -12.11 -14.25
C ILE A 736 -10.19 -12.17 -13.40
N THR A 737 -11.11 -11.26 -13.64
CA THR A 737 -12.46 -11.33 -13.07
C THR A 737 -13.20 -12.50 -13.71
N VAL A 738 -13.74 -13.37 -12.87
CA VAL A 738 -14.55 -14.53 -13.24
C VAL A 738 -15.99 -14.26 -12.84
N ARG A 739 -16.91 -14.31 -13.80
CA ARG A 739 -18.34 -14.08 -13.58
C ARG A 739 -19.15 -15.31 -13.92
N VAL A 740 -20.11 -15.65 -13.07
CA VAL A 740 -21.17 -16.62 -13.39
C VAL A 740 -22.35 -15.85 -13.97
N GLU A 741 -22.68 -16.12 -15.23
CA GLU A 741 -23.73 -15.44 -15.97
C GLU A 741 -24.84 -16.41 -16.40
N ASP A 742 -26.05 -15.87 -16.56
CA ASP A 742 -27.15 -16.58 -17.20
C ASP A 742 -26.94 -16.68 -18.72
N LYS A 743 -27.88 -17.32 -19.41
CA LYS A 743 -27.82 -17.50 -20.88
C LYS A 743 -27.84 -16.19 -21.67
N ASP A 744 -28.29 -15.08 -21.06
CA ASP A 744 -28.43 -13.77 -21.68
C ASP A 744 -27.27 -12.83 -21.28
N GLY A 745 -26.28 -13.33 -20.53
CA GLY A 745 -25.10 -12.59 -20.09
C GLY A 745 -25.30 -11.73 -18.84
N ASN A 746 -26.42 -11.88 -18.12
CA ASN A 746 -26.63 -11.17 -16.86
C ASN A 746 -25.86 -11.87 -15.74
N LEU A 747 -25.23 -11.09 -14.84
CA LEU A 747 -24.59 -11.66 -13.64
C LEU A 747 -25.65 -12.37 -12.80
N CYS A 748 -25.42 -13.63 -12.43
CA CYS A 748 -26.26 -14.33 -11.45
C CYS A 748 -25.86 -13.87 -10.03
N PRO A 749 -26.62 -12.97 -9.38
CA PRO A 749 -26.13 -12.26 -8.20
C PRO A 749 -26.04 -13.16 -6.96
N LYS A 750 -26.62 -14.36 -6.98
CA LYS A 750 -26.59 -15.34 -5.89
C LYS A 750 -25.72 -16.56 -6.19
N ALA A 751 -25.01 -16.58 -7.33
CA ALA A 751 -24.24 -17.76 -7.73
C ALA A 751 -22.98 -17.95 -6.86
N ASP A 752 -22.77 -19.19 -6.42
CA ASP A 752 -21.68 -19.63 -5.54
C ASP A 752 -20.89 -20.83 -6.12
N HIS A 753 -20.90 -20.97 -7.44
CA HIS A 753 -20.37 -22.16 -8.13
C HIS A 753 -18.87 -22.30 -7.89
N LEU A 754 -18.42 -23.53 -7.67
CA LEU A 754 -17.00 -23.87 -7.61
C LEU A 754 -16.39 -23.78 -9.02
N ILE A 755 -15.50 -22.81 -9.23
CA ILE A 755 -14.79 -22.62 -10.48
C ILE A 755 -13.42 -23.27 -10.38
N ASN A 756 -13.07 -24.11 -11.34
CA ASN A 756 -11.76 -24.75 -11.47
C ASN A 756 -10.95 -24.04 -12.55
N PHE A 757 -9.66 -23.86 -12.31
CA PHE A 757 -8.73 -23.17 -13.19
C PHE A 757 -7.62 -24.08 -13.68
N LYS A 758 -7.29 -23.95 -14.96
CA LYS A 758 -6.11 -24.55 -15.57
C LYS A 758 -5.35 -23.48 -16.35
N VAL A 759 -4.07 -23.33 -16.04
CA VAL A 759 -3.16 -22.41 -16.72
C VAL A 759 -2.15 -23.23 -17.54
N SER A 760 -1.87 -22.78 -18.76
CA SER A 760 -0.81 -23.32 -19.62
C SER A 760 -0.10 -22.20 -20.38
N GLY A 761 1.15 -22.44 -20.80
CA GLY A 761 1.97 -21.46 -21.50
C GLY A 761 2.98 -20.78 -20.56
N ASN A 762 3.38 -19.54 -20.87
CA ASN A 762 4.48 -18.84 -20.22
C ASN A 762 4.08 -18.07 -18.95
N GLY A 763 3.31 -18.72 -18.07
CA GLY A 763 2.83 -18.14 -16.83
C GLY A 763 2.21 -19.17 -15.89
N SER A 764 1.85 -18.73 -14.69
CA SER A 764 1.27 -19.55 -13.63
C SER A 764 0.02 -18.92 -13.04
N LEU A 765 -0.83 -19.75 -12.44
CA LEU A 765 -1.86 -19.28 -11.51
C LEU A 765 -1.15 -18.93 -10.21
N GLU A 766 -1.18 -17.67 -9.83
CA GLU A 766 -0.53 -17.16 -8.62
C GLU A 766 -1.42 -17.31 -7.40
N ALA A 767 -2.67 -16.88 -7.53
CA ALA A 767 -3.65 -16.98 -6.46
C ALA A 767 -5.07 -16.91 -7.02
N VAL A 768 -6.03 -17.34 -6.20
CA VAL A 768 -7.47 -17.23 -6.44
C VAL A 768 -8.14 -16.57 -5.25
N GLY A 769 -9.32 -15.99 -5.46
CA GLY A 769 -10.10 -15.41 -4.35
C GLY A 769 -11.51 -15.04 -4.77
N ASN A 770 -12.35 -14.69 -3.81
CA ASN A 770 -13.72 -14.26 -4.09
C ASN A 770 -14.22 -13.07 -3.24
N GLY A 771 -13.42 -12.58 -2.29
CA GLY A 771 -13.79 -11.47 -1.42
C GLY A 771 -14.81 -11.82 -0.33
N ASN A 772 -15.05 -13.11 -0.05
CA ASN A 772 -15.83 -13.54 1.11
C ASN A 772 -14.94 -13.60 2.35
N SER A 773 -15.15 -12.67 3.27
CA SER A 773 -14.41 -12.55 4.52
C SER A 773 -14.57 -13.72 5.50
N ALA A 774 -15.46 -14.66 5.21
CA ALA A 774 -15.69 -15.88 5.99
C ALA A 774 -15.35 -17.17 5.21
N SER A 775 -14.76 -17.08 4.00
CA SER A 775 -14.36 -18.27 3.22
C SER A 775 -13.04 -18.84 3.71
N LEU A 776 -13.00 -20.14 3.97
CA LEU A 776 -11.77 -20.86 4.34
C LEU A 776 -11.06 -21.51 3.14
N GLU A 777 -11.50 -21.22 1.91
CA GLU A 777 -10.86 -21.73 0.70
C GLU A 777 -9.44 -21.15 0.56
N SER A 778 -8.48 -22.00 0.22
CA SER A 778 -7.09 -21.56 0.07
C SER A 778 -6.93 -20.62 -1.12
N PHE A 779 -6.22 -19.51 -0.91
CA PHE A 779 -5.82 -18.62 -2.00
C PHE A 779 -4.81 -19.26 -2.96
N GLN A 780 -4.12 -20.32 -2.54
CA GLN A 780 -3.13 -21.07 -3.34
C GLN A 780 -3.76 -22.24 -4.12
N ALA A 781 -5.08 -22.42 -4.04
CA ALA A 781 -5.78 -23.46 -4.77
C ALA A 781 -5.89 -23.14 -6.27
N ASN A 782 -6.16 -24.19 -7.06
CA ASN A 782 -6.53 -24.05 -8.47
C ASN A 782 -8.05 -23.95 -8.67
N HIS A 783 -8.82 -23.68 -7.63
CA HIS A 783 -10.26 -23.55 -7.66
C HIS A 783 -10.74 -22.59 -6.58
N ILE A 784 -11.89 -21.96 -6.80
CA ILE A 784 -12.54 -21.10 -5.80
C ILE A 784 -14.04 -21.04 -6.08
N LYS A 785 -14.87 -20.99 -5.04
CA LYS A 785 -16.28 -20.66 -5.23
C LYS A 785 -16.43 -19.21 -5.65
N SER A 786 -17.38 -18.98 -6.56
CA SER A 786 -17.93 -17.64 -6.76
C SER A 786 -18.58 -17.17 -5.46
N PHE A 787 -18.58 -15.86 -5.24
CA PHE A 787 -19.29 -15.23 -4.13
C PHE A 787 -20.12 -14.09 -4.69
N PHE A 788 -21.43 -14.19 -4.56
CA PHE A 788 -22.40 -13.32 -5.24
C PHE A 788 -22.09 -13.13 -6.74
N GLY A 789 -21.84 -14.26 -7.42
CA GLY A 789 -21.62 -14.35 -8.86
C GLY A 789 -20.21 -14.02 -9.37
N LYS A 790 -19.25 -13.70 -8.49
CA LYS A 790 -17.88 -13.33 -8.88
C LYS A 790 -16.81 -14.10 -8.13
N SER A 791 -15.70 -14.36 -8.81
CA SER A 791 -14.41 -14.74 -8.22
C SER A 791 -13.26 -14.15 -9.04
N LEU A 792 -12.02 -14.35 -8.58
CA LEU A 792 -10.79 -13.81 -9.13
C LEU A 792 -9.79 -14.94 -9.35
N ALA A 793 -9.10 -14.92 -10.49
CA ALA A 793 -7.85 -15.65 -10.72
C ALA A 793 -6.74 -14.64 -11.04
N ILE A 794 -5.59 -14.76 -10.37
CA ILE A 794 -4.42 -13.90 -10.57
C ILE A 794 -3.38 -14.70 -11.35
N ILE A 795 -2.97 -14.17 -12.50
CA ILE A 795 -2.00 -14.81 -13.39
C ILE A 795 -0.68 -14.07 -13.30
N ARG A 796 0.41 -14.79 -13.05
CA ARG A 796 1.78 -14.26 -13.03
C ARG A 796 2.51 -14.64 -14.31
N SER A 797 3.25 -13.69 -14.86
CA SER A 797 4.17 -13.94 -15.98
C SER A 797 5.36 -14.82 -15.57
N THR A 798 5.95 -15.53 -16.53
CA THR A 798 7.36 -15.97 -16.39
C THR A 798 8.31 -14.91 -16.94
N GLU A 799 9.61 -15.19 -16.92
CA GLU A 799 10.64 -14.35 -17.58
C GLU A 799 10.70 -14.54 -19.09
N ASN A 800 9.82 -15.38 -19.65
CA ASN A 800 9.76 -15.66 -21.07
C ASN A 800 8.52 -15.00 -21.70
N SER A 801 8.74 -14.23 -22.77
CA SER A 801 7.66 -13.69 -23.61
C SER A 801 6.86 -14.82 -24.28
N GLY A 802 5.60 -14.59 -24.62
CA GLY A 802 4.72 -15.57 -25.25
C GLY A 802 3.26 -15.40 -24.86
N GLU A 803 2.55 -16.51 -24.69
CA GLU A 803 1.14 -16.52 -24.34
C GLU A 803 0.88 -17.34 -23.07
N ILE A 804 -0.08 -16.89 -22.27
CA ILE A 804 -0.61 -17.59 -21.11
C ILE A 804 -2.08 -17.83 -21.39
N THR A 805 -2.51 -19.09 -21.30
CA THR A 805 -3.91 -19.47 -21.51
C THR A 805 -4.51 -19.91 -20.18
N LEU A 806 -5.55 -19.21 -19.71
CA LEU A 806 -6.35 -19.59 -18.56
C LEU A 806 -7.66 -20.20 -19.04
N THR A 807 -7.95 -21.42 -18.60
CA THR A 807 -9.25 -22.10 -18.79
C THR A 807 -9.98 -22.20 -17.46
N ALA A 808 -11.24 -21.80 -17.44
CA ALA A 808 -12.13 -21.89 -16.28
C ALA A 808 -13.31 -22.84 -16.57
N THR A 809 -13.58 -23.75 -15.64
CA THR A 809 -14.65 -24.76 -15.75
C THR A 809 -15.45 -24.86 -14.46
N ALA A 810 -16.73 -25.22 -14.56
CA ALA A 810 -17.60 -25.50 -13.41
C ALA A 810 -18.73 -26.43 -13.85
N ASP A 811 -19.30 -27.17 -12.90
CA ASP A 811 -20.40 -28.10 -13.18
C ASP A 811 -21.61 -27.36 -13.76
N ASN A 812 -22.17 -27.90 -14.84
CA ASN A 812 -23.35 -27.36 -15.54
C ASN A 812 -23.20 -25.93 -16.11
N LEU A 813 -21.97 -25.39 -16.19
CA LEU A 813 -21.69 -24.13 -16.86
C LEU A 813 -20.85 -24.35 -18.13
N THR A 814 -21.08 -23.54 -19.15
CA THR A 814 -20.22 -23.51 -20.33
C THR A 814 -18.80 -23.06 -19.93
N SER A 815 -17.80 -23.88 -20.26
CA SER A 815 -16.38 -23.61 -19.99
C SER A 815 -15.85 -22.49 -20.90
N THR A 816 -14.91 -21.69 -20.38
CA THR A 816 -14.38 -20.51 -21.08
C THR A 816 -12.86 -20.43 -20.93
N THR A 817 -12.20 -19.89 -21.96
CA THR A 817 -10.76 -19.68 -21.99
C THR A 817 -10.44 -18.21 -22.33
N ILE A 818 -9.36 -17.67 -21.77
CA ILE A 818 -8.80 -16.36 -22.10
C ILE A 818 -7.28 -16.48 -22.30
N THR A 819 -6.74 -15.71 -23.24
CA THR A 819 -5.29 -15.64 -23.53
C THR A 819 -4.72 -14.29 -23.13
N ILE A 820 -3.65 -14.30 -22.33
CA ILE A 820 -2.87 -13.13 -21.94
C ILE A 820 -1.53 -13.18 -22.66
N LYS A 821 -1.10 -12.06 -23.24
CA LYS A 821 0.20 -11.96 -23.92
C LYS A 821 1.27 -11.47 -22.95
N THR A 822 2.46 -12.07 -23.01
CA THR A 822 3.64 -11.58 -22.28
C THR A 822 4.66 -11.02 -23.26
N LYS A 823 5.17 -9.81 -22.98
CA LYS A 823 6.14 -9.11 -23.82
C LYS A 823 7.45 -8.82 -23.10
#